data_AF-A0A5N4E0Y9-F1
#
_entry.id   AF-A0A5N4E0Y9-F1
#
_cell.length_a   1.000
_cell.length_b   1.000
_cell.length_c   1.000
_cell.angle_alpha   90.00
_cell.angle_beta   90.00
_cell.angle_gamma   90.00
#
_symmetry.space_group_name_H-M   'P 1'
#
loop_
_entity.id
_entity.type
_entity.pdbx_description
1 polymer ?
#
loop_
_entity_poly.entity_id
_entity_poly.type
_entity_poly.pdbx_seq_one_letter_code
_entity_poly.pdbx_strand_id
1 'polypeptide(L)'
;MSHRKMHLALSLVLILCGLFNGIICENQRNSQQSIYPVLLEKIPSLSQKTETGDEAFAQKLFRALLIEDPRKNIIFSPVSISIALAILSLRTRFTTHTNLIEGLGLELKKIRVLDTQQDLQLLIQMLNKLDNQQQLRHKDILFVDRNRRTNQMFLQEIDKINDVDVQMIDFKDTERTKMAINNQVAEKTQQRIKDLITHLDPQTVLYLVNYVFFRGIWERAFQTSLMQKEAFYVNENTKVQVDMMQKTERMIYSRSEELLATMVKMPYRGNVSLLLVLPDAGQFDSALRQMTAKRARLEKTSDFRLVHLVLPKFKISSTINLRHLLPKIGIRDMSTRAADLQGIADKAAPSVWEAVHHAELEVSERGLTADAARDAAMWKVPVDTKEVPVVVKFNRPFFLRMGPAWLWLLGAEILASVHSQTFPARGDKNLGVPEAPRGQLSEPLPAYHKVTPTITNFALRLYKQLAAETPGNIFFSPVSISTTLALLSLGAQADTLTQILEGLGFNLTETPEADIHHGFQSLIHTLDLPSPKLELKVSNSLFMDKQLKPQQRFLDIIRELYGAFAFSANFTDSNTTRRQINDYVRKQTYGQVVDCLEEFTQDTLMVLLNYIFFKAKWKHPFNRYQTQKQESFFVDDRTSLRIPMMHQKEMHRFLYDQEVACTVLQIEYSGNARVLLILPDPGKMAQVEAALQPETLRKWDQLLLPSLLDLHLPRFSISGTYNLEEVLAHVGLTDLFNFEADLSGITGKLNRTMSRRAIKIAKGQESGTTHILLQFPVPPPHEFPDSDI
;
A
#
# COMPACT_ATOMS: atom_id res chain seq x y z
N MET A 1 -40.20 -10.62 -9.74
CA MET A 1 -40.39 -9.51 -10.71
C MET A 1 -39.15 -9.44 -11.58
N SER A 2 -39.34 -9.49 -12.90
CA SER A 2 -38.30 -9.58 -13.93
C SER A 2 -37.23 -8.48 -13.79
N HIS A 3 -35.97 -8.88 -13.62
CA HIS A 3 -34.81 -8.01 -13.78
C HIS A 3 -34.71 -7.61 -15.27
N ARG A 4 -35.33 -6.49 -15.65
CA ARG A 4 -35.07 -5.88 -16.95
C ARG A 4 -33.57 -5.53 -17.02
N LYS A 5 -32.84 -6.17 -17.95
CA LYS A 5 -31.48 -5.78 -18.34
C LYS A 5 -31.51 -4.29 -18.70
N MET A 6 -30.81 -3.49 -17.92
CA MET A 6 -30.73 -2.04 -18.08
C MET A 6 -29.75 -1.74 -19.21
N HIS A 7 -30.27 -1.33 -20.37
CA HIS A 7 -29.48 -0.71 -21.43
C HIS A 7 -29.13 0.72 -21.00
N LEU A 8 -28.10 0.91 -20.18
CA LEU A 8 -27.44 2.21 -20.08
C LEU A 8 -26.57 2.39 -21.33
N ALA A 9 -26.57 3.57 -21.95
CA ALA A 9 -25.42 4.01 -22.73
C ALA A 9 -24.36 4.49 -21.74
N LEU A 10 -23.59 3.53 -21.22
CA LEU A 10 -22.32 3.79 -20.56
C LEU A 10 -21.26 3.53 -21.62
N SER A 11 -21.15 4.42 -22.62
CA SER A 11 -20.35 4.14 -23.80
C SER A 11 -18.82 4.17 -23.56
N LEU A 12 -18.36 4.28 -22.31
CA LEU A 12 -17.01 3.85 -21.94
C LEU A 12 -16.86 3.69 -20.42
N VAL A 13 -17.12 2.49 -19.90
CA VAL A 13 -16.43 2.04 -18.68
C VAL A 13 -15.44 0.97 -19.12
N LEU A 14 -14.26 1.45 -19.53
CA LEU A 14 -13.06 0.62 -19.48
C LEU A 14 -12.79 0.34 -18.00
N ILE A 15 -13.36 -0.73 -17.45
CA ILE A 15 -12.69 -1.46 -16.38
C ILE A 15 -11.51 -2.18 -17.04
N LEU A 16 -10.50 -1.40 -17.46
CA LEU A 16 -9.15 -1.89 -17.31
C LEU A 16 -9.07 -2.28 -15.84
N CYS A 17 -9.00 -3.57 -15.52
CA CYS A 17 -8.50 -3.97 -14.20
C CYS A 17 -7.18 -3.21 -14.04
N GLY A 18 -7.22 -2.15 -13.23
CA GLY A 18 -6.27 -1.05 -13.27
C GLY A 18 -4.91 -1.48 -12.76
N LEU A 19 -4.18 -2.22 -13.59
CA LEU A 19 -2.81 -2.67 -13.35
C LEU A 19 -1.85 -2.23 -14.46
N PHE A 20 -2.33 -1.69 -15.58
CA PHE A 20 -1.49 -1.63 -16.79
C PHE A 20 -0.88 -0.26 -17.13
N ASN A 21 -1.35 0.85 -16.55
CA ASN A 21 -0.66 2.15 -16.70
C ASN A 21 0.13 2.60 -15.48
N GLY A 22 0.10 1.84 -14.38
CA GLY A 22 0.90 2.18 -13.19
C GLY A 22 2.37 1.83 -13.32
N ILE A 23 2.75 1.12 -14.40
CA ILE A 23 4.03 0.41 -14.41
C ILE A 23 4.88 0.70 -15.66
N ILE A 24 4.34 1.30 -16.73
CA ILE A 24 5.14 1.74 -17.88
C ILE A 24 5.47 3.23 -17.75
N CYS A 25 6.30 3.61 -16.76
CA CYS A 25 7.18 4.81 -16.79
C CYS A 25 7.86 5.08 -15.44
N GLU A 26 8.40 4.06 -14.76
CA GLU A 26 9.16 4.32 -13.55
C GLU A 26 10.64 4.68 -13.80
N ASN A 27 11.18 4.48 -15.02
CA ASN A 27 12.63 4.62 -15.26
C ASN A 27 13.09 5.49 -16.46
N GLN A 28 12.27 6.41 -16.97
CA GLN A 28 12.77 7.52 -17.82
C GLN A 28 12.41 8.93 -17.31
N ARG A 29 11.86 9.07 -16.11
CA ARG A 29 11.65 10.37 -15.44
C ARG A 29 12.89 10.82 -14.67
N ASN A 30 14.00 11.01 -15.37
CA ASN A 30 15.00 11.99 -14.96
C ASN A 30 14.71 13.27 -15.75
N SER A 31 14.29 14.32 -15.05
CA SER A 31 13.78 15.62 -15.54
C SER A 31 12.27 15.67 -15.85
N GLN A 32 11.47 15.87 -14.80
CA GLN A 32 10.22 16.66 -14.73
C GLN A 32 9.41 16.17 -13.52
N GLN A 33 9.51 16.94 -12.44
CA GLN A 33 8.88 16.70 -11.13
C GLN A 33 7.43 17.22 -11.15
N SER A 34 6.45 16.36 -10.86
CA SER A 34 5.11 16.77 -10.41
C SER A 34 4.61 15.87 -9.26
N ILE A 35 4.72 16.44 -8.06
CA ILE A 35 3.86 16.38 -6.86
C ILE A 35 2.82 15.21 -6.75
N TYR A 36 3.27 14.12 -6.11
CA TYR A 36 2.66 12.97 -5.38
C TYR A 36 1.35 12.22 -5.83
N PRO A 37 1.27 10.89 -5.55
CA PRO A 37 2.28 10.02 -4.97
C PRO A 37 3.15 9.39 -6.06
N VAL A 38 4.46 9.42 -5.83
CA VAL A 38 5.38 8.46 -6.45
C VAL A 38 4.98 7.08 -5.93
N LEU A 39 5.01 6.10 -6.82
CA LEU A 39 4.66 4.69 -6.66
C LEU A 39 4.92 4.12 -5.25
N LEU A 40 3.95 3.34 -4.81
CA LEU A 40 4.14 2.23 -3.87
C LEU A 40 5.10 1.22 -4.50
N GLU A 41 6.41 1.40 -4.34
CA GLU A 41 7.28 0.23 -4.27
C GLU A 41 6.83 -0.60 -3.06
N LYS A 42 6.30 -1.79 -3.34
CA LYS A 42 5.87 -2.84 -2.41
C LYS A 42 6.73 -2.83 -1.14
N ILE A 43 6.13 -2.47 -0.01
CA ILE A 43 6.53 -3.03 1.27
C ILE A 43 5.37 -3.95 1.68
N PRO A 44 5.63 -5.23 2.05
CA PRO A 44 4.57 -6.11 2.48
C PRO A 44 3.74 -5.48 3.63
N SER A 45 2.46 -5.80 3.74
CA SER A 45 1.61 -5.26 4.81
C SER A 45 1.77 -6.11 6.06
N LEU A 46 2.10 -5.46 7.18
CA LEU A 46 2.17 -6.08 8.49
C LEU A 46 0.82 -6.73 8.84
N SER A 47 0.81 -7.88 9.54
CA SER A 47 -0.47 -8.45 9.92
C SER A 47 -1.25 -7.49 10.83
N GLN A 48 -2.57 -7.40 10.66
CA GLN A 48 -3.44 -6.56 11.49
C GLN A 48 -3.26 -6.82 13.00
N LYS A 49 -2.86 -8.04 13.38
CA LYS A 49 -2.57 -8.42 14.77
C LYS A 49 -1.26 -7.80 15.27
N THR A 50 -0.23 -7.77 14.44
CA THR A 50 1.04 -7.11 14.78
C THR A 50 0.88 -5.60 14.80
N GLU A 51 0.09 -5.02 13.88
CA GLU A 51 -0.23 -3.58 13.90
C GLU A 51 -0.99 -3.18 15.19
N THR A 52 -2.02 -3.93 15.57
CA THR A 52 -2.78 -3.66 16.82
C THR A 52 -1.96 -3.94 18.08
N GLY A 53 -1.02 -4.88 18.02
CA GLY A 53 -0.06 -5.15 19.08
C GLY A 53 0.91 -4.00 19.30
N ASP A 54 1.54 -3.50 18.23
CA ASP A 54 2.47 -2.37 18.28
C ASP A 54 1.78 -1.08 18.75
N GLU A 55 0.54 -0.82 18.32
CA GLU A 55 -0.27 0.29 18.84
C GLU A 55 -0.54 0.17 20.35
N ALA A 56 -0.88 -1.04 20.82
CA ALA A 56 -1.09 -1.27 22.23
C ALA A 56 0.20 -1.09 23.04
N PHE A 57 1.34 -1.52 22.48
CA PHE A 57 2.67 -1.35 23.08
C PHE A 57 3.06 0.13 23.18
N ALA A 58 2.92 0.87 22.08
CA ALA A 58 3.16 2.29 21.98
C ALA A 58 2.37 3.08 23.03
N GLN A 59 1.07 2.80 23.12
CA GLN A 59 0.21 3.41 24.12
C GLN A 59 0.63 3.10 25.57
N LYS A 60 1.05 1.85 25.85
CA LYS A 60 1.55 1.50 27.20
C LYS A 60 2.84 2.26 27.53
N LEU A 61 3.77 2.37 26.58
CA LEU A 61 5.00 3.16 26.74
C LEU A 61 4.68 4.63 26.99
N PHE A 62 3.80 5.22 26.17
CA PHE A 62 3.37 6.61 26.33
C PHE A 62 2.82 6.88 27.74
N ARG A 63 1.91 6.02 28.21
CA ARG A 63 1.35 6.12 29.57
C ARG A 63 2.43 6.04 30.63
N ALA A 64 3.36 5.09 30.50
CA ALA A 64 4.39 4.86 31.51
C ALA A 64 5.39 6.04 31.60
N LEU A 65 5.77 6.62 30.45
CA LEU A 65 6.68 7.76 30.38
C LEU A 65 6.06 9.06 30.93
N LEU A 66 4.79 9.30 30.63
CA LEU A 66 4.09 10.51 31.09
C LEU A 66 3.78 10.52 32.58
N ILE A 67 3.69 9.34 33.22
CA ILE A 67 3.53 9.24 34.67
C ILE A 67 4.84 9.64 35.39
N GLU A 68 6.00 9.38 34.78
CA GLU A 68 7.29 9.70 35.41
C GLU A 68 7.60 11.20 35.38
N ASP A 69 7.33 11.89 34.26
CA ASP A 69 7.60 13.33 34.13
C ASP A 69 6.66 14.01 33.12
N PRO A 70 5.46 14.47 33.54
CA PRO A 70 4.46 15.02 32.62
C PRO A 70 4.84 16.38 32.02
N ARG A 71 5.90 17.04 32.52
CA ARG A 71 6.31 18.40 32.11
C ARG A 71 7.62 18.42 31.33
N LYS A 72 8.22 17.27 31.06
CA LYS A 72 9.44 17.16 30.26
C LYS A 72 9.12 16.87 28.81
N ASN A 73 10.02 17.29 27.93
CA ASN A 73 9.99 16.86 26.54
C ASN A 73 10.37 15.39 26.48
N ILE A 74 9.38 14.59 26.14
CA ILE A 74 9.56 13.16 25.90
C ILE A 74 9.45 12.99 24.40
N ILE A 75 10.27 12.14 23.80
CA ILE A 75 10.13 11.68 22.43
C ILE A 75 10.65 10.25 22.35
N PHE A 76 9.92 9.34 21.73
CA PHE A 76 10.35 7.95 21.59
C PHE A 76 9.77 7.33 20.32
N SER A 77 10.37 6.25 19.86
CA SER A 77 9.86 5.45 18.75
C SER A 77 9.48 4.05 19.27
N PRO A 78 8.18 3.76 19.43
CA PRO A 78 7.70 2.43 19.79
C PRO A 78 8.12 1.38 18.79
N VAL A 79 8.06 1.66 17.48
CA VAL A 79 8.46 0.72 16.42
C VAL A 79 9.92 0.32 16.55
N SER A 80 10.79 1.31 16.79
CA SER A 80 12.23 1.08 17.03
C SER A 80 12.46 0.21 18.27
N ILE A 81 11.76 0.51 19.36
CA ILE A 81 11.86 -0.27 20.60
C ILE A 81 11.29 -1.68 20.41
N SER A 82 10.17 -1.83 19.70
CA SER A 82 9.48 -3.11 19.51
C SER A 82 10.31 -4.06 18.66
N ILE A 83 10.97 -3.57 17.61
CA ILE A 83 11.94 -4.35 16.83
C ILE A 83 13.11 -4.80 17.71
N ALA A 84 13.71 -3.89 18.46
CA ALA A 84 14.86 -4.21 19.31
C ALA A 84 14.52 -5.30 20.36
N LEU A 85 13.32 -5.22 20.97
CA LEU A 85 12.83 -6.24 21.91
C LEU A 85 12.42 -7.55 21.22
N ALA A 86 11.88 -7.48 20.02
CA ALA A 86 11.51 -8.66 19.23
C ALA A 86 12.75 -9.44 18.78
N ILE A 87 13.87 -8.78 18.45
CA ILE A 87 15.16 -9.43 18.21
C ILE A 87 15.61 -10.23 19.45
N LEU A 88 15.50 -9.65 20.65
CA LEU A 88 15.80 -10.36 21.91
C LEU A 88 14.87 -11.56 22.12
N SER A 89 13.61 -11.45 21.69
CA SER A 89 12.63 -12.51 21.86
C SER A 89 13.01 -13.81 21.15
N LEU A 90 13.75 -13.75 20.03
CA LEU A 90 14.11 -14.90 19.18
C LEU A 90 14.81 -16.04 19.95
N ARG A 91 15.56 -15.71 21.00
CA ARG A 91 16.35 -16.69 21.78
C ARG A 91 16.09 -16.66 23.27
N THR A 92 15.09 -15.91 23.71
CA THR A 92 14.52 -16.06 25.06
C THR A 92 13.66 -17.32 25.12
N ARG A 93 13.53 -17.92 26.31
CA ARG A 93 12.74 -19.16 26.50
C ARG A 93 11.70 -19.00 27.61
N PHE A 94 10.78 -19.95 27.67
CA PHE A 94 9.78 -20.10 28.73
C PHE A 94 9.02 -18.80 29.04
N THR A 95 8.91 -18.43 30.32
CA THR A 95 8.13 -17.27 30.79
C THR A 95 8.71 -15.97 30.26
N THR A 96 10.03 -15.86 30.10
CA THR A 96 10.69 -14.67 29.57
C THR A 96 10.28 -14.37 28.13
N HIS A 97 10.22 -15.42 27.28
CA HIS A 97 9.73 -15.28 25.91
C HIS A 97 8.25 -14.86 25.86
N THR A 98 7.40 -15.58 26.60
CA THR A 98 5.97 -15.26 26.68
C THR A 98 5.72 -13.83 27.15
N ASN A 99 6.46 -13.40 28.17
CA ASN A 99 6.30 -12.07 28.77
C ASN A 99 6.77 -10.94 27.85
N LEU A 100 7.81 -11.15 27.05
CA LEU A 100 8.23 -10.23 26.00
C LEU A 100 7.19 -10.10 24.89
N ILE A 101 6.71 -11.22 24.35
CA ILE A 101 5.77 -11.24 23.23
C ILE A 101 4.41 -10.65 23.66
N GLU A 102 3.87 -11.03 24.82
CA GLU A 102 2.64 -10.43 25.36
C GLU A 102 2.83 -8.95 25.70
N GLY A 103 4.01 -8.57 26.18
CA GLY A 103 4.38 -7.19 26.47
C GLY A 103 4.32 -6.29 25.23
N LEU A 104 4.84 -6.80 24.11
CA LEU A 104 4.77 -6.19 22.77
C LEU A 104 3.34 -6.19 22.18
N GLY A 105 2.34 -6.72 22.89
CA GLY A 105 0.95 -6.76 22.43
C GLY A 105 0.66 -7.88 21.43
N LEU A 106 1.58 -8.84 21.27
CA LEU A 106 1.43 -9.97 20.35
C LEU A 106 0.81 -11.17 21.11
N GLU A 107 -0.40 -11.59 20.74
CA GLU A 107 -1.10 -12.70 21.43
C GLU A 107 -0.65 -14.08 20.92
N LEU A 108 0.18 -14.80 21.71
CA LEU A 108 0.68 -16.14 21.39
C LEU A 108 -0.42 -17.22 21.23
N LYS A 109 -1.62 -17.02 21.81
CA LYS A 109 -2.74 -17.98 21.66
C LYS A 109 -3.45 -17.89 20.30
N LYS A 110 -3.18 -16.87 19.49
CA LYS A 110 -3.90 -16.58 18.23
C LYS A 110 -2.98 -16.41 17.02
N ILE A 111 -1.67 -16.56 17.17
CA ILE A 111 -0.67 -16.29 16.13
C ILE A 111 0.23 -17.53 16.01
N ARG A 112 0.51 -18.02 14.78
CA ARG A 112 1.51 -19.08 14.61
C ARG A 112 2.89 -18.45 14.75
N VAL A 113 3.83 -19.13 15.42
CA VAL A 113 5.21 -18.65 15.63
C VAL A 113 5.89 -18.21 14.32
N LEU A 114 5.53 -18.84 13.20
CA LEU A 114 6.01 -18.50 11.85
C LEU A 114 5.55 -17.11 11.36
N ASP A 115 4.33 -16.68 11.73
CA ASP A 115 3.76 -15.39 11.33
C ASP A 115 4.50 -14.23 12.02
N THR A 116 4.97 -14.44 13.26
CA THR A 116 5.69 -13.42 14.06
C THR A 116 7.09 -13.13 13.50
N GLN A 117 7.78 -14.13 12.95
CA GLN A 117 9.10 -13.95 12.34
C GLN A 117 9.03 -13.21 10.99
N GLN A 118 8.01 -13.50 10.16
CA GLN A 118 7.78 -12.78 8.91
C GLN A 118 7.38 -11.32 9.14
N ASP A 119 6.50 -11.06 10.10
CA ASP A 119 6.08 -9.70 10.47
C ASP A 119 7.25 -8.88 11.06
N LEU A 120 8.15 -9.51 11.83
CA LEU A 120 9.35 -8.82 12.35
C LEU A 120 10.33 -8.46 11.23
N GLN A 121 10.59 -9.38 10.29
CA GLN A 121 11.42 -9.09 9.12
C GLN A 121 10.85 -7.95 8.28
N LEU A 122 9.52 -7.86 8.23
CA LEU A 122 8.82 -6.81 7.51
C LEU A 122 8.94 -5.43 8.18
N LEU A 123 8.82 -5.36 9.51
CA LEU A 123 9.05 -4.11 10.27
C LEU A 123 10.47 -3.59 10.06
N ILE A 124 11.46 -4.48 10.06
CA ILE A 124 12.86 -4.14 9.80
C ILE A 124 13.02 -3.59 8.38
N GLN A 125 12.47 -4.27 7.37
CA GLN A 125 12.50 -3.77 5.98
C GLN A 125 11.84 -2.40 5.81
N MET A 126 10.73 -2.14 6.54
CA MET A 126 10.03 -0.86 6.52
C MET A 126 10.89 0.29 7.06
N LEU A 127 11.60 0.08 8.17
CA LEU A 127 12.48 1.10 8.75
C LEU A 127 13.68 1.38 7.84
N ASN A 128 14.29 0.34 7.28
CA ASN A 128 15.45 0.46 6.40
C ASN A 128 15.11 1.28 5.14
N LYS A 129 13.87 1.16 4.63
CA LYS A 129 13.41 1.99 3.51
C LYS A 129 13.31 3.48 3.85
N LEU A 130 12.87 3.81 5.08
CA LEU A 130 12.81 5.20 5.56
C LEU A 130 14.22 5.79 5.80
N ASP A 131 15.19 4.94 6.13
CA ASP A 131 16.61 5.31 6.23
C ASP A 131 17.22 5.65 4.86
N ASN A 132 16.91 4.86 3.83
CA ASN A 132 17.36 5.11 2.46
C ASN A 132 16.95 6.48 1.88
N GLN A 133 15.88 7.09 2.40
CA GLN A 133 15.44 8.45 2.02
C GLN A 133 16.13 9.57 2.81
N GLN A 134 17.09 9.23 3.68
CA GLN A 134 17.85 10.12 4.58
C GLN A 134 16.99 10.94 5.56
N GLN A 135 15.75 10.53 5.81
CA GLN A 135 14.85 11.24 6.73
C GLN A 135 14.77 10.60 8.11
N LEU A 136 15.01 9.29 8.21
CA LEU A 136 14.95 8.53 9.46
C LEU A 136 16.18 7.63 9.60
N ARG A 137 17.11 7.95 10.49
CA ARG A 137 18.22 7.03 10.82
C ARG A 137 17.88 6.24 12.06
N HIS A 138 17.83 4.92 11.97
CA HIS A 138 17.67 4.03 13.12
C HIS A 138 18.82 3.04 13.18
N LYS A 139 19.25 2.65 14.38
CA LYS A 139 20.23 1.58 14.57
C LYS A 139 20.02 0.87 15.89
N ASP A 140 20.26 -0.43 15.85
CA ASP A 140 20.39 -1.29 17.02
C ASP A 140 21.83 -1.75 17.18
N ILE A 141 22.38 -1.59 18.38
CA ILE A 141 23.71 -2.09 18.75
C ILE A 141 23.55 -3.00 19.97
N LEU A 142 24.01 -4.24 19.83
CA LEU A 142 23.99 -5.25 20.86
C LEU A 142 25.40 -5.53 21.38
N PHE A 143 25.65 -5.16 22.63
CA PHE A 143 26.90 -5.49 23.32
C PHE A 143 26.72 -6.75 24.14
N VAL A 144 27.51 -7.78 23.84
CA VAL A 144 27.43 -9.11 24.45
C VAL A 144 28.72 -9.38 25.22
N ASP A 145 28.61 -9.97 26.41
CA ASP A 145 29.78 -10.30 27.23
C ASP A 145 30.69 -11.31 26.54
N ARG A 146 31.92 -10.89 26.22
CA ARG A 146 32.94 -11.73 25.58
C ARG A 146 33.44 -12.86 26.48
N ASN A 147 33.25 -12.74 27.80
CA ASN A 147 33.69 -13.74 28.76
C ASN A 147 32.71 -14.92 28.87
N ARG A 148 31.58 -14.87 28.17
CA ARG A 148 30.56 -15.91 28.15
C ARG A 148 30.52 -16.61 26.80
N ARG A 149 30.09 -17.87 26.81
CA ARG A 149 29.88 -18.61 25.56
C ARG A 149 28.58 -18.14 24.93
N THR A 150 28.70 -17.28 23.93
CA THR A 150 27.55 -16.81 23.13
C THR A 150 27.05 -17.91 22.20
N ASN A 151 25.74 -17.99 22.04
CA ASN A 151 25.12 -18.91 21.10
C ASN A 151 25.43 -18.51 19.65
N GLN A 152 26.15 -19.37 18.94
CA GLN A 152 26.53 -19.13 17.54
C GLN A 152 25.31 -19.01 16.60
N MET A 153 24.23 -19.74 16.86
CA MET A 153 22.99 -19.65 16.06
C MET A 153 22.30 -18.30 16.25
N PHE A 154 22.38 -17.70 17.44
CA PHE A 154 21.86 -16.35 17.70
C PHE A 154 22.63 -15.30 16.89
N LEU A 155 23.96 -15.40 16.88
CA LEU A 155 24.82 -14.49 16.11
C LEU A 155 24.55 -14.62 14.60
N GLN A 156 24.42 -15.84 14.08
CA GLN A 156 24.09 -16.09 12.67
C GLN A 156 22.69 -15.59 12.25
N GLU A 157 21.73 -15.57 13.18
CA GLU A 157 20.39 -15.02 12.91
C GLU A 157 20.38 -13.50 12.93
N ILE A 158 21.13 -12.88 13.84
CA ILE A 158 21.30 -11.42 13.87
C ILE A 158 22.08 -10.93 12.66
N ASP A 159 23.11 -11.67 12.22
CA ASP A 159 23.93 -11.29 11.05
C ASP A 159 23.10 -11.24 9.74
N LYS A 160 22.00 -11.99 9.68
CA LYS A 160 21.01 -11.91 8.58
C LYS A 160 20.13 -10.66 8.64
N ILE A 161 20.10 -9.98 9.78
CA ILE A 161 19.38 -8.72 10.00
C ILE A 161 20.40 -7.61 9.77
N ASN A 162 20.50 -7.13 8.53
CA ASN A 162 21.53 -6.18 8.05
C ASN A 162 21.72 -4.88 8.89
N ASP A 163 20.84 -4.57 9.84
CA ASP A 163 20.87 -3.31 10.60
C ASP A 163 21.16 -3.42 12.11
N VAL A 164 21.57 -4.58 12.60
CA VAL A 164 21.96 -4.78 14.00
C VAL A 164 23.47 -4.98 14.10
N ASP A 165 24.16 -4.10 14.83
CA ASP A 165 25.59 -4.25 15.11
C ASP A 165 25.80 -5.08 16.37
N VAL A 166 26.55 -6.19 16.30
CA VAL A 166 26.92 -6.97 17.49
C VAL A 166 28.36 -6.70 17.89
N GLN A 167 28.59 -6.45 19.18
CA GLN A 167 29.86 -6.09 19.78
C GLN A 167 30.17 -7.05 20.93
N MET A 168 31.32 -7.72 20.89
CA MET A 168 31.78 -8.52 22.02
C MET A 168 32.62 -7.64 22.96
N ILE A 169 32.17 -7.45 24.19
CA ILE A 169 32.80 -6.53 25.16
C ILE A 169 33.00 -7.17 26.53
N ASP A 170 33.89 -6.60 27.35
CA ASP A 170 34.19 -7.10 28.69
C ASP A 170 33.45 -6.33 29.77
N PHE A 171 32.32 -6.84 30.25
CA PHE A 171 31.54 -6.13 31.27
C PHE A 171 32.18 -6.11 32.68
N LYS A 172 33.31 -6.81 32.90
CA LYS A 172 33.98 -6.82 34.21
C LYS A 172 34.62 -5.47 34.57
N ASP A 173 35.15 -4.75 33.57
CA ASP A 173 35.71 -3.41 33.74
C ASP A 173 34.66 -2.36 33.35
N THR A 174 33.79 -2.02 34.31
CA THR A 174 32.61 -1.20 34.04
C THR A 174 32.92 0.20 33.53
N GLU A 175 33.98 0.85 34.04
CA GLU A 175 34.36 2.19 33.60
C GLU A 175 34.94 2.19 32.18
N ARG A 176 35.84 1.24 31.89
CA ARG A 176 36.41 1.10 30.55
C ARG A 176 35.35 0.72 29.53
N THR A 177 34.44 -0.19 29.89
CA THR A 177 33.34 -0.64 29.03
C THR A 177 32.32 0.46 28.81
N LYS A 178 32.00 1.25 29.85
CA LYS A 178 31.16 2.44 29.71
C LYS A 178 31.75 3.43 28.71
N MET A 179 33.05 3.74 28.82
CA MET A 179 33.75 4.61 27.87
C MET A 179 33.75 4.03 26.45
N ALA A 180 33.98 2.73 26.30
CA ALA A 180 33.98 2.07 25.00
C ALA A 180 32.61 2.13 24.31
N ILE A 181 31.51 1.82 25.03
CA ILE A 181 30.15 1.92 24.50
C ILE A 181 29.83 3.36 24.10
N ASN A 182 30.09 4.34 24.98
CA ASN A 182 29.82 5.75 24.70
C ASN A 182 30.63 6.27 23.50
N ASN A 183 31.93 5.96 23.42
CA ASN A 183 32.78 6.35 22.30
C ASN A 183 32.28 5.77 20.98
N GLN A 184 31.86 4.51 20.98
CA GLN A 184 31.38 3.86 19.78
C GLN A 184 30.02 4.42 19.33
N VAL A 185 29.11 4.64 20.27
CA VAL A 185 27.84 5.32 19.97
C VAL A 185 28.12 6.72 19.44
N ALA A 186 29.07 7.46 20.00
CA ALA A 186 29.46 8.78 19.51
C ALA A 186 30.02 8.72 18.08
N GLU A 187 30.88 7.76 17.78
CA GLU A 187 31.43 7.56 16.43
C GLU A 187 30.32 7.27 15.41
N LYS A 188 29.47 6.26 15.69
CA LYS A 188 28.37 5.86 14.79
C LYS A 188 27.30 6.93 14.62
N THR A 189 27.14 7.81 15.62
CA THR A 189 26.17 8.92 15.56
C THR A 189 26.78 10.24 15.09
N GLN A 190 28.03 10.24 14.58
CA GLN A 190 28.72 11.45 14.14
C GLN A 190 28.79 12.52 15.26
N GLN A 191 29.12 12.08 16.47
CA GLN A 191 29.28 12.89 17.68
C GLN A 191 27.98 13.51 18.21
N ARG A 192 26.81 13.03 17.78
CA ARG A 192 25.49 13.52 18.24
C ARG A 192 25.14 13.01 19.63
N ILE A 193 25.52 11.77 19.96
CA ILE A 193 25.30 11.17 21.28
C ILE A 193 26.66 10.85 21.89
N LYS A 194 27.04 11.48 23.01
CA LYS A 194 28.36 11.29 23.63
C LYS A 194 28.32 10.54 24.95
N ASP A 195 27.35 10.84 25.80
CA ASP A 195 27.23 10.27 27.14
C ASP A 195 25.89 9.54 27.27
N LEU A 196 25.67 8.53 26.42
CA LEU A 196 24.41 7.80 26.38
C LEU A 196 24.18 7.02 27.69
N ILE A 197 25.25 6.42 28.21
CA ILE A 197 25.21 5.57 29.38
C ILE A 197 26.03 6.18 30.52
N THR A 198 25.42 6.25 31.70
CA THR A 198 25.98 6.90 32.89
C THR A 198 26.40 5.89 33.97
N HIS A 199 25.79 4.70 33.97
CA HIS A 199 26.05 3.60 34.88
C HIS A 199 25.99 2.28 34.11
N LEU A 200 26.76 1.29 34.56
CA LEU A 200 26.78 -0.07 34.02
C LEU A 200 26.86 -1.08 35.16
N ASP A 201 26.01 -2.11 35.14
CA ASP A 201 26.06 -3.17 36.14
C ASP A 201 27.22 -4.15 35.82
N PRO A 202 28.12 -4.48 36.78
CA PRO A 202 29.20 -5.45 36.55
C PRO A 202 28.71 -6.86 36.20
N GLN A 203 27.43 -7.17 36.46
CA GLN A 203 26.79 -8.44 36.10
C GLN A 203 26.09 -8.39 34.73
N THR A 204 26.24 -7.30 33.99
CA THR A 204 25.65 -7.14 32.67
C THR A 204 26.25 -8.15 31.70
N VAL A 205 25.37 -8.86 31.02
CA VAL A 205 25.73 -9.85 29.98
C VAL A 205 25.35 -9.39 28.59
N LEU A 206 24.40 -8.46 28.53
CA LEU A 206 23.77 -7.97 27.33
C LEU A 206 23.36 -6.52 27.52
N TYR A 207 23.91 -5.62 26.72
CA TYR A 207 23.53 -4.22 26.69
C TYR A 207 23.01 -3.85 25.30
N LEU A 208 21.75 -3.43 25.21
CA LEU A 208 21.11 -2.99 23.97
C LEU A 208 21.10 -1.46 23.89
N VAL A 209 21.72 -0.91 22.86
CA VAL A 209 21.60 0.50 22.49
C VAL A 209 20.72 0.60 21.26
N ASN A 210 19.58 1.26 21.40
CA ASN A 210 18.68 1.57 20.29
C ASN A 210 18.62 3.09 20.11
N TYR A 211 18.89 3.61 18.91
CA TYR A 211 18.73 5.05 18.65
C TYR A 211 18.02 5.34 17.34
N VAL A 212 17.29 6.46 17.32
CA VAL A 212 16.54 6.94 16.15
C VAL A 212 16.66 8.46 16.00
N PHE A 213 16.93 8.92 14.78
CA PHE A 213 17.00 10.33 14.42
C PHE A 213 16.06 10.61 13.25
N PHE A 214 15.08 11.49 13.45
CA PHE A 214 14.21 11.94 12.37
C PHE A 214 14.47 13.40 12.01
N ARG A 215 14.68 13.63 10.72
CA ARG A 215 14.78 14.96 10.11
C ARG A 215 14.04 14.98 8.78
N GLY A 216 12.76 15.33 8.83
CA GLY A 216 11.88 15.33 7.66
C GLY A 216 12.05 16.56 6.77
N ILE A 217 11.71 16.39 5.50
CA ILE A 217 11.59 17.47 4.51
C ILE A 217 10.11 17.65 4.21
N TRP A 218 9.56 18.84 4.47
CA TRP A 218 8.15 19.09 4.20
C TRP A 218 7.85 18.95 2.70
N GLU A 219 6.68 18.40 2.35
CA GLU A 219 6.24 18.44 0.95
C GLU A 219 6.14 19.87 0.44
N ARG A 220 5.70 20.79 1.31
CA ARG A 220 5.64 22.23 1.04
C ARG A 220 6.34 22.98 2.17
N ALA A 221 7.42 23.70 1.83
CA ALA A 221 8.24 24.43 2.77
C ALA A 221 7.45 25.51 3.52
N PHE A 222 7.95 25.87 4.70
CA PHE A 222 7.56 27.11 5.34
C PHE A 222 8.29 28.28 4.66
N GLN A 223 7.62 29.44 4.59
CA GLN A 223 8.23 30.63 4.01
C GLN A 223 9.21 31.23 5.03
N THR A 224 10.50 31.21 4.72
CA THR A 224 11.55 31.78 5.57
C THR A 224 11.36 33.28 5.82
N SER A 225 10.79 34.01 4.86
CA SER A 225 10.44 35.42 4.98
C SER A 225 9.35 35.71 6.02
N LEU A 226 8.53 34.71 6.36
CA LEU A 226 7.49 34.80 7.40
C LEU A 226 7.97 34.28 8.76
N MET A 227 9.25 33.90 8.90
CA MET A 227 9.78 33.49 10.20
C MET A 227 9.85 34.68 11.14
N GLN A 228 9.29 34.52 12.34
CA GLN A 228 9.26 35.56 13.36
C GLN A 228 9.57 34.98 14.74
N LYS A 229 10.24 35.75 15.59
CA LYS A 229 10.36 35.40 17.01
C LYS A 229 9.07 35.73 17.73
N GLU A 230 8.47 34.74 18.35
CA GLU A 230 7.25 34.92 19.13
C GLU A 230 7.30 34.18 20.46
N ALA A 231 6.43 34.60 21.39
CA ALA A 231 6.32 33.99 22.70
C ALA A 231 5.68 32.59 22.61
N PHE A 232 6.38 31.59 23.14
CA PHE A 232 5.85 30.27 23.51
C PHE A 232 5.58 30.22 25.01
N TYR A 233 4.34 29.94 25.39
CA TYR A 233 3.85 29.87 26.76
C TYR A 233 4.09 28.47 27.31
N VAL A 234 5.21 28.25 28.00
CA VAL A 234 5.55 26.96 28.64
C VAL A 234 4.53 26.60 29.72
N ASN A 235 4.08 27.60 30.47
CA ASN A 235 2.98 27.53 31.43
C ASN A 235 2.42 28.96 31.63
N GLU A 236 1.43 29.12 32.50
CA GLU A 236 0.78 30.43 32.78
C GLU A 236 1.77 31.53 33.18
N ASN A 237 2.89 31.17 33.81
CA ASN A 237 3.86 32.09 34.39
C ASN A 237 5.18 32.18 33.60
N THR A 238 5.39 31.31 32.60
CA THR A 238 6.67 31.17 31.91
C THR A 238 6.46 31.26 30.40
N LYS A 239 7.06 32.28 29.79
CA LYS A 239 7.13 32.45 28.35
C LYS A 239 8.57 32.51 27.88
N VAL A 240 8.86 31.93 26.72
CA VAL A 240 10.16 32.01 26.06
C VAL A 240 9.99 32.44 24.62
N GLN A 241 10.98 33.13 24.07
CA GLN A 241 10.96 33.54 22.66
C GLN A 241 11.51 32.40 21.80
N VAL A 242 10.74 31.98 20.80
CA VAL A 242 11.13 30.92 19.86
C VAL A 242 10.90 31.39 18.42
N ASP A 243 11.68 30.83 17.50
CA ASP A 243 11.47 31.06 16.07
C ASP A 243 10.19 30.34 15.63
N MET A 244 9.15 31.09 15.29
CA MET A 244 7.90 30.61 14.73
C MET A 244 7.97 30.65 13.21
N MET A 245 7.66 29.52 12.60
CA MET A 245 7.49 29.36 11.16
C MET A 245 6.01 29.48 10.83
N GLN A 246 5.69 30.14 9.72
CA GLN A 246 4.31 30.42 9.34
C GLN A 246 4.01 29.99 7.91
N LYS A 247 2.80 29.48 7.67
CA LYS A 247 2.25 29.27 6.32
C LYS A 247 0.73 29.26 6.33
N THR A 248 0.12 29.68 5.22
CA THR A 248 -1.32 29.60 5.02
C THR A 248 -1.62 28.63 3.89
N GLU A 249 -2.39 27.58 4.18
CA GLU A 249 -2.64 26.51 3.22
C GLU A 249 -3.89 25.71 3.58
N ARG A 250 -4.48 25.03 2.59
CA ARG A 250 -5.46 23.97 2.87
C ARG A 250 -4.75 22.75 3.45
N MET A 251 -5.11 22.38 4.66
CA MET A 251 -4.56 21.21 5.37
C MET A 251 -5.66 20.45 6.10
N ILE A 252 -5.38 19.19 6.42
CA ILE A 252 -6.29 18.37 7.22
C ILE A 252 -6.38 19.02 8.60
N TYR A 253 -7.60 19.42 8.95
CA TYR A 253 -7.92 20.15 10.16
C TYR A 253 -9.09 19.48 10.85
N SER A 254 -9.01 19.34 12.16
CA SER A 254 -10.14 18.86 12.94
C SER A 254 -10.15 19.42 14.34
N ARG A 255 -11.33 19.37 14.95
CA ARG A 255 -11.58 19.81 16.32
C ARG A 255 -12.09 18.62 17.11
N SER A 256 -11.40 18.27 18.19
CA SER A 256 -11.80 17.19 19.09
C SER A 256 -12.46 17.78 20.33
N GLU A 257 -13.77 17.57 20.47
CA GLU A 257 -14.50 17.90 21.70
C GLU A 257 -14.09 16.99 22.86
N GLU A 258 -13.78 15.73 22.55
CA GLU A 258 -13.22 14.78 23.51
C GLU A 258 -11.92 15.37 24.08
N LEU A 259 -10.90 15.61 23.25
CA LEU A 259 -9.61 16.11 23.73
C LEU A 259 -9.59 17.59 24.15
N LEU A 260 -10.65 18.35 23.85
CA LEU A 260 -10.62 19.81 23.91
C LEU A 260 -9.39 20.36 23.18
N ALA A 261 -9.20 19.92 21.94
CA ALA A 261 -7.99 20.17 21.17
C ALA A 261 -8.26 20.41 19.68
N THR A 262 -7.40 21.23 19.08
CA THR A 262 -7.32 21.45 17.63
C THR A 262 -6.25 20.56 17.05
N MET A 263 -6.55 19.88 15.94
CA MET A 263 -5.62 18.95 15.31
C MET A 263 -5.33 19.38 13.87
N VAL A 264 -4.06 19.34 13.49
CA VAL A 264 -3.57 19.70 12.17
C VAL A 264 -2.62 18.62 11.68
N LYS A 265 -2.82 18.12 10.46
CA LYS A 265 -1.95 17.09 9.87
C LYS A 265 -1.25 17.61 8.62
N MET A 266 0.06 17.39 8.55
CA MET A 266 0.93 17.86 7.48
C MET A 266 1.83 16.74 6.94
N PRO A 267 1.99 16.63 5.61
CA PRO A 267 2.84 15.60 5.02
C PRO A 267 4.32 16.04 4.91
N TYR A 268 5.21 15.09 5.22
CA TYR A 268 6.61 15.09 4.80
C TYR A 268 6.75 14.33 3.48
N ARG A 269 7.84 14.57 2.75
CA ARG A 269 8.26 13.71 1.64
C ARG A 269 8.47 12.28 2.13
N GLY A 270 8.13 11.28 1.34
CA GLY A 270 8.38 9.88 1.73
C GLY A 270 7.25 9.21 2.50
N ASN A 271 6.00 9.67 2.30
CA ASN A 271 4.78 9.04 2.83
C ASN A 271 4.64 9.10 4.36
N VAL A 272 5.38 10.00 5.04
CA VAL A 272 5.26 10.26 6.49
C VAL A 272 4.44 11.52 6.70
N SER A 273 3.59 11.56 7.72
CA SER A 273 2.90 12.80 8.12
C SER A 273 3.17 13.14 9.58
N LEU A 274 3.11 14.42 9.91
CA LEU A 274 3.06 14.93 11.28
C LEU A 274 1.63 15.31 11.61
N LEU A 275 1.03 14.65 12.59
CA LEU A 275 -0.20 15.08 13.25
C LEU A 275 0.18 15.89 14.49
N LEU A 276 -0.27 17.13 14.53
CA LEU A 276 -0.11 18.03 15.65
C LEU A 276 -1.45 18.16 16.38
N VAL A 277 -1.42 18.05 17.71
CA VAL A 277 -2.59 18.17 18.57
C VAL A 277 -2.32 19.31 19.54
N LEU A 278 -3.08 20.38 19.41
CA LEU A 278 -3.01 21.58 20.23
C LEU A 278 -4.19 21.61 21.21
N PRO A 279 -4.00 21.22 22.49
CA PRO A 279 -5.02 21.39 23.51
C PRO A 279 -5.44 22.86 23.65
N ASP A 280 -6.67 23.08 24.07
CA ASP A 280 -7.14 24.42 24.44
C ASP A 280 -6.33 24.99 25.59
N ALA A 281 -6.38 26.31 25.74
CA ALA A 281 -5.73 26.99 26.85
C ALA A 281 -6.21 26.38 28.19
N GLY A 282 -5.26 25.98 29.04
CA GLY A 282 -5.54 25.32 30.32
C GLY A 282 -6.00 23.86 30.24
N GLN A 283 -6.16 23.27 29.03
CA GLN A 283 -6.69 21.91 28.87
C GLN A 283 -5.64 20.84 28.62
N PHE A 284 -4.34 21.16 28.73
CA PHE A 284 -3.26 20.19 28.48
C PHE A 284 -3.39 18.93 29.34
N ASP A 285 -3.57 19.06 30.66
CA ASP A 285 -3.71 17.91 31.56
C ASP A 285 -5.00 17.12 31.30
N SER A 286 -6.07 17.79 30.84
CA SER A 286 -7.32 17.14 30.46
C SER A 286 -7.14 16.30 29.20
N ALA A 287 -6.57 16.90 28.15
CA ALA A 287 -6.22 16.22 26.91
C ALA A 287 -5.27 15.03 27.19
N LEU A 288 -4.26 15.23 28.03
CA LEU A 288 -3.31 14.20 28.46
C LEU A 288 -4.03 13.03 29.12
N ARG A 289 -4.91 13.29 30.10
CA ARG A 289 -5.71 12.25 30.76
C ARG A 289 -6.59 11.49 29.77
N GLN A 290 -7.18 12.16 28.79
CA GLN A 290 -8.05 11.52 27.81
C GLN A 290 -7.30 10.67 26.78
N MET A 291 -6.15 11.15 26.31
CA MET A 291 -5.22 10.37 25.48
C MET A 291 -4.73 9.14 26.24
N THR A 292 -4.37 9.32 27.51
CA THR A 292 -3.96 8.23 28.42
C THR A 292 -5.11 7.25 28.64
N ALA A 293 -6.35 7.70 28.87
CA ALA A 293 -7.49 6.84 29.18
C ALA A 293 -8.09 6.09 27.96
N LYS A 294 -7.54 6.26 26.74
CA LYS A 294 -8.07 5.68 25.49
C LYS A 294 -9.51 6.12 25.16
N ARG A 295 -9.93 7.27 25.69
CA ARG A 295 -11.29 7.80 25.53
C ARG A 295 -11.46 8.61 24.25
N ALA A 296 -10.36 9.12 23.70
CA ALA A 296 -10.38 9.97 22.52
C ALA A 296 -9.85 9.27 21.26
N ARG A 297 -10.60 9.36 20.16
CA ARG A 297 -10.10 8.99 18.82
C ARG A 297 -9.48 10.22 18.17
N LEU A 298 -8.19 10.15 17.86
CA LEU A 298 -7.44 11.24 17.23
C LEU A 298 -7.89 11.52 15.77
N GLU A 299 -8.61 10.60 15.13
CA GLU A 299 -8.97 10.70 13.71
C GLU A 299 -10.44 10.32 13.49
N LYS A 300 -11.33 11.32 13.45
CA LYS A 300 -12.72 11.17 12.99
C LYS A 300 -13.00 11.87 11.65
N THR A 301 -12.09 12.70 11.13
CA THR A 301 -12.40 13.59 9.99
C THR A 301 -11.21 13.75 9.04
N SER A 302 -11.49 13.72 7.74
CA SER A 302 -10.56 14.05 6.65
C SER A 302 -10.76 15.49 6.14
N ASP A 303 -11.41 16.34 6.93
CA ASP A 303 -11.84 17.67 6.51
C ASP A 303 -10.62 18.57 6.27
N PHE A 304 -10.58 19.18 5.09
CA PHE A 304 -9.60 20.21 4.77
C PHE A 304 -10.18 21.58 5.09
N ARG A 305 -9.40 22.42 5.77
CA ARG A 305 -9.70 23.84 5.98
C ARG A 305 -8.54 24.68 5.50
N LEU A 306 -8.83 25.88 5.02
CA LEU A 306 -7.79 26.90 4.87
C LEU A 306 -7.30 27.29 6.28
N VAL A 307 -6.06 26.95 6.59
CA VAL A 307 -5.46 27.18 7.92
C VAL A 307 -4.27 28.10 7.77
N HIS A 308 -4.22 29.15 8.56
CA HIS A 308 -3.01 29.91 8.83
C HIS A 308 -2.29 29.27 10.03
N LEU A 309 -1.27 28.47 9.73
CA LEU A 309 -0.51 27.70 10.71
C LEU A 309 0.72 28.48 11.16
N VAL A 310 0.88 28.60 12.48
CA VAL A 310 2.07 29.14 13.14
C VAL A 310 2.65 28.06 14.03
N LEU A 311 3.86 27.59 13.72
CA LEU A 311 4.51 26.43 14.35
C LEU A 311 5.95 26.76 14.75
N PRO A 312 6.41 26.43 15.98
CA PRO A 312 7.80 26.65 16.34
C PRO A 312 8.73 25.78 15.50
N LYS A 313 9.89 26.32 15.16
CA LYS A 313 11.07 25.54 14.76
C LYS A 313 11.68 24.94 16.02
N PHE A 314 11.88 23.63 16.07
CA PHE A 314 12.41 22.98 17.26
C PHE A 314 13.21 21.72 16.94
N LYS A 315 14.09 21.38 17.88
CA LYS A 315 14.81 20.13 17.94
C LYS A 315 14.64 19.56 19.34
N ILE A 316 14.15 18.33 19.45
CA ILE A 316 13.94 17.65 20.72
C ILE A 316 14.61 16.29 20.70
N SER A 317 15.09 15.86 21.87
CA SER A 317 15.61 14.51 22.07
C SER A 317 15.22 13.97 23.43
N SER A 318 15.17 12.65 23.54
CA SER A 318 15.02 11.98 24.84
C SER A 318 15.81 10.69 24.87
N THR A 319 16.30 10.37 26.06
CA THR A 319 16.98 9.10 26.36
C THR A 319 16.16 8.39 27.44
N ILE A 320 15.75 7.16 27.15
CA ILE A 320 14.87 6.35 27.98
C ILE A 320 15.62 5.08 28.37
N ASN A 321 15.70 4.82 29.67
CA ASN A 321 16.19 3.55 30.18
C ASN A 321 15.03 2.53 30.18
N LEU A 322 15.10 1.56 29.27
CA LEU A 322 14.04 0.59 29.09
C LEU A 322 13.92 -0.36 30.29
N ARG A 323 15.02 -0.65 31.00
CA ARG A 323 15.03 -1.57 32.15
C ARG A 323 14.06 -1.15 33.25
N HIS A 324 13.91 0.16 33.50
CA HIS A 324 12.98 0.68 34.50
C HIS A 324 11.54 0.80 33.98
N LEU A 325 11.37 0.93 32.66
CA LEU A 325 10.09 1.18 32.02
C LEU A 325 9.33 -0.12 31.68
N LEU A 326 10.05 -1.15 31.22
CA LEU A 326 9.49 -2.44 30.78
C LEU A 326 8.59 -3.13 31.83
N PRO A 327 8.93 -3.16 33.14
CA PRO A 327 8.07 -3.75 34.17
C PRO A 327 6.69 -3.10 34.27
N LYS A 328 6.62 -1.78 34.04
CA LYS A 328 5.40 -0.98 34.16
C LYS A 328 4.42 -1.28 33.03
N ILE A 329 4.92 -1.75 31.89
CA ILE A 329 4.11 -2.08 30.70
C ILE A 329 3.85 -3.59 30.54
N GLY A 330 4.28 -4.39 31.51
CA GLY A 330 3.98 -5.83 31.60
C GLY A 330 5.16 -6.75 31.31
N ILE A 331 6.32 -6.23 30.91
CA ILE A 331 7.55 -7.01 30.66
C ILE A 331 8.39 -7.04 31.94
N ARG A 332 8.02 -7.94 32.87
CA ARG A 332 8.57 -8.05 34.23
C ARG A 332 9.80 -8.95 34.30
N ASP A 333 9.78 -10.09 33.61
CA ASP A 333 10.81 -11.14 33.76
C ASP A 333 12.20 -10.64 33.34
N MET A 334 12.27 -9.89 32.24
CA MET A 334 13.50 -9.28 31.70
C MET A 334 14.19 -8.31 32.65
N SER A 335 13.48 -7.79 33.64
CA SER A 335 14.03 -6.83 34.61
C SER A 335 14.52 -7.49 35.90
N THR A 336 14.41 -8.82 35.98
CA THR A 336 14.84 -9.62 37.13
C THR A 336 16.03 -10.51 36.77
N ARG A 337 16.75 -10.98 37.79
CA ARG A 337 17.80 -12.00 37.63
C ARG A 337 17.28 -13.38 37.14
N ALA A 338 15.95 -13.53 37.01
CA ALA A 338 15.30 -14.74 36.53
C ALA A 338 15.09 -14.77 35.00
N ALA A 339 15.46 -13.72 34.27
CA ALA A 339 15.36 -13.68 32.81
C ALA A 339 16.13 -14.85 32.17
N ASP A 340 15.44 -15.67 31.38
CA ASP A 340 16.07 -16.79 30.66
C ASP A 340 16.71 -16.33 29.35
N LEU A 341 17.97 -15.90 29.45
CA LEU A 341 18.83 -15.50 28.33
C LEU A 341 19.75 -16.63 27.85
N GLN A 342 19.51 -17.89 28.22
CA GLN A 342 20.37 -19.03 27.87
C GLN A 342 20.50 -19.27 26.37
N GLY A 343 19.50 -18.85 25.59
CA GLY A 343 19.59 -18.91 24.13
C GLY A 343 20.53 -17.87 23.52
N ILE A 344 20.98 -16.88 24.31
CA ILE A 344 21.90 -15.81 23.91
C ILE A 344 23.31 -16.07 24.46
N ALA A 345 23.44 -16.29 25.77
CA ALA A 345 24.72 -16.58 26.44
C ALA A 345 24.54 -17.60 27.56
N ASP A 346 25.57 -18.40 27.84
CA ASP A 346 25.51 -19.50 28.81
C ASP A 346 25.30 -19.07 30.27
N LYS A 347 24.74 -20.02 31.06
CA LYS A 347 24.04 -19.80 32.34
C LYS A 347 24.94 -19.67 33.57
N ALA A 348 26.15 -19.13 33.44
CA ALA A 348 27.13 -19.19 34.52
C ALA A 348 26.82 -18.29 35.75
N ALA A 349 25.88 -17.34 35.68
CA ALA A 349 25.49 -16.45 36.78
C ALA A 349 24.15 -15.74 36.48
N PRO A 350 23.47 -15.10 37.47
CA PRO A 350 22.35 -14.21 37.18
C PRO A 350 22.75 -13.19 36.12
N SER A 351 22.01 -13.18 35.03
CA SER A 351 22.31 -12.38 33.85
C SER A 351 21.54 -11.07 33.94
N VAL A 352 22.24 -9.95 33.97
CA VAL A 352 21.62 -8.63 33.86
C VAL A 352 21.59 -8.23 32.39
N TRP A 353 20.40 -7.87 31.92
CA TRP A 353 20.22 -7.20 30.65
C TRP A 353 19.92 -5.73 30.91
N GLU A 354 20.52 -4.86 30.11
CA GLU A 354 20.30 -3.43 30.14
C GLU A 354 19.94 -2.94 28.73
N ALA A 355 19.07 -1.94 28.65
CA ALA A 355 18.75 -1.34 27.37
C ALA A 355 18.43 0.14 27.49
N VAL A 356 18.87 0.89 26.49
CA VAL A 356 18.64 2.32 26.37
C VAL A 356 18.07 2.64 24.99
N HIS A 357 17.04 3.47 24.96
CA HIS A 357 16.47 4.04 23.75
C HIS A 357 16.79 5.53 23.69
N HIS A 358 17.31 6.01 22.57
CA HIS A 358 17.47 7.43 22.30
C HIS A 358 16.68 7.83 21.05
N ALA A 359 15.87 8.88 21.14
CA ALA A 359 15.17 9.44 20.00
C ALA A 359 15.43 10.93 19.86
N GLU A 360 15.57 11.39 18.62
CA GLU A 360 15.71 12.81 18.28
C GLU A 360 14.78 13.17 17.10
N LEU A 361 14.12 14.32 17.18
CA LEU A 361 13.33 14.92 16.13
C LEU A 361 13.76 16.35 15.88
N GLU A 362 14.04 16.68 14.62
CA GLU A 362 14.28 18.03 14.16
C GLU A 362 13.14 18.48 13.22
N VAL A 363 12.41 19.52 13.63
CA VAL A 363 11.39 20.19 12.81
C VAL A 363 11.94 21.56 12.38
N SER A 364 12.10 21.73 11.07
CA SER A 364 12.62 22.95 10.45
C SER A 364 11.70 23.45 9.34
N GLU A 365 12.02 24.61 8.77
CA GLU A 365 11.31 25.26 7.67
C GLU A 365 11.50 24.53 6.33
N ARG A 366 12.50 23.65 6.27
CA ARG A 366 12.98 23.02 5.03
C ARG A 366 11.89 22.18 4.39
N GLY A 367 11.62 22.51 3.13
CA GLY A 367 10.80 21.77 2.20
C GLY A 367 11.20 22.18 0.78
N LEU A 368 10.39 21.88 -0.22
CA LEU A 368 10.59 22.39 -1.58
C LEU A 368 10.42 23.93 -1.60
N THR A 369 11.45 24.67 -2.07
CA THR A 369 11.51 26.14 -2.06
C THR A 369 10.77 26.80 -3.23
N ALA A 370 10.49 28.10 -3.09
CA ALA A 370 9.70 28.90 -4.04
C ALA A 370 10.37 29.18 -5.41
N ASP A 371 11.65 28.84 -5.62
CA ASP A 371 12.24 28.94 -6.96
C ASP A 371 11.79 27.80 -7.88
N ALA A 372 11.40 26.65 -7.31
CA ALA A 372 10.57 25.64 -7.99
C ALA A 372 9.09 26.09 -8.09
N ALA A 373 8.73 27.22 -7.49
CA ALA A 373 7.39 27.82 -7.51
C ALA A 373 7.22 28.94 -8.56
N ARG A 374 8.21 29.21 -9.42
CA ARG A 374 7.96 29.97 -10.66
C ARG A 374 7.00 29.22 -11.61
N ASP A 375 6.98 27.89 -11.54
CA ASP A 375 5.92 27.06 -12.17
C ASP A 375 4.60 27.09 -11.36
N ALA A 376 4.64 27.51 -10.09
CA ALA A 376 3.46 27.67 -9.24
C ALA A 376 2.74 29.02 -9.40
N ALA A 377 3.24 29.93 -10.23
CA ALA A 377 2.47 31.11 -10.66
C ALA A 377 1.18 30.71 -11.41
N MET A 378 1.12 29.46 -11.89
CA MET A 378 -0.03 28.85 -12.56
C MET A 378 -1.02 28.18 -11.59
N TRP A 379 -0.77 28.21 -10.27
CA TRP A 379 -1.51 27.48 -9.23
C TRP A 379 -2.18 28.36 -8.17
N LYS A 380 -2.60 29.57 -8.55
CA LYS A 380 -3.65 30.25 -7.78
C LYS A 380 -4.96 29.45 -7.95
N VAL A 381 -5.19 28.48 -7.06
CA VAL A 381 -6.55 28.06 -6.73
C VAL A 381 -7.31 29.36 -6.47
N PRO A 382 -8.46 29.63 -7.11
CA PRO A 382 -9.26 30.77 -6.74
C PRO A 382 -9.55 30.64 -5.25
N VAL A 383 -8.88 31.45 -4.44
CA VAL A 383 -9.34 31.71 -3.08
C VAL A 383 -10.68 32.35 -3.32
N ASP A 384 -11.77 31.65 -3.01
CA ASP A 384 -13.04 32.33 -2.82
C ASP A 384 -12.73 33.44 -1.81
N THR A 385 -12.79 34.69 -2.26
CA THR A 385 -12.29 35.86 -1.52
C THR A 385 -13.03 36.11 -0.22
N LYS A 386 -13.97 35.23 0.13
CA LYS A 386 -14.74 35.17 1.36
C LYS A 386 -14.29 34.11 2.38
N GLU A 387 -13.43 33.13 2.03
CA GLU A 387 -12.99 32.09 2.98
C GLU A 387 -11.91 32.63 3.94
N VAL A 388 -12.29 32.90 5.20
CA VAL A 388 -11.37 33.37 6.25
C VAL A 388 -10.54 32.19 6.78
N PRO A 389 -9.20 32.26 6.76
CA PRO A 389 -8.36 31.18 7.24
C PRO A 389 -8.53 30.96 8.76
N VAL A 390 -8.64 29.70 9.17
CA VAL A 390 -8.59 29.35 10.59
C VAL A 390 -7.15 29.53 11.08
N VAL A 391 -6.96 30.38 12.08
CA VAL A 391 -5.62 30.60 12.67
C VAL A 391 -5.35 29.52 13.71
N VAL A 392 -4.31 28.72 13.48
CA VAL A 392 -3.85 27.69 14.43
C VAL A 392 -2.42 28.00 14.83
N LYS A 393 -2.22 28.35 16.09
CA LYS A 393 -0.94 28.82 16.62
C LYS A 393 -0.43 27.89 17.72
N PHE A 394 0.64 27.17 17.44
CA PHE A 394 1.31 26.24 18.35
C PHE A 394 2.28 26.98 19.28
N ASN A 395 1.74 27.89 20.10
CA ASN A 395 2.52 28.71 21.02
C ASN A 395 2.42 28.25 22.48
N ARG A 396 2.01 27.01 22.75
CA ARG A 396 1.87 26.42 24.08
C ARG A 396 2.06 24.90 23.99
N PRO A 397 2.28 24.17 25.11
CA PRO A 397 2.45 22.72 25.10
C PRO A 397 1.42 22.00 24.22
N PHE A 398 1.94 21.17 23.31
CA PHE A 398 1.17 20.43 22.34
C PHE A 398 1.71 19.01 22.24
N PHE A 399 0.90 18.11 21.68
CA PHE A 399 1.33 16.75 21.36
C PHE A 399 1.60 16.65 19.86
N LEU A 400 2.53 15.78 19.50
CA LEU A 400 2.77 15.41 18.11
C LEU A 400 2.77 13.90 17.94
N ARG A 401 2.35 13.44 16.76
CA ARG A 401 2.42 12.05 16.32
C ARG A 401 2.96 12.00 14.90
N MET A 402 3.86 11.07 14.64
CA MET A 402 4.42 10.80 13.30
C MET A 402 4.06 9.40 12.84
N GLY A 403 3.81 9.21 11.54
CA GLY A 403 3.57 7.89 10.98
C GLY A 403 3.34 7.87 9.45
N PRO A 404 3.46 6.70 8.81
CA PRO A 404 3.15 6.54 7.38
C PRO A 404 1.68 6.79 7.06
N ALA A 405 1.32 7.36 5.90
CA ALA A 405 -0.07 7.71 5.51
C ALA A 405 -1.11 6.56 5.60
N TRP A 406 -0.66 5.31 5.68
CA TRP A 406 -1.50 4.10 5.81
C TRP A 406 -1.56 3.53 7.24
N LEU A 407 -0.63 3.91 8.12
CA LEU A 407 -0.56 3.50 9.52
C LEU A 407 -1.47 4.35 10.45
N TRP A 408 -2.20 5.30 9.87
CA TRP A 408 -3.02 6.24 10.63
C TRP A 408 -4.29 5.62 11.22
N LEU A 409 -4.77 4.52 10.63
CA LEU A 409 -5.83 3.72 11.25
C LEU A 409 -5.41 3.03 12.57
N LEU A 410 -4.12 3.02 12.94
CA LEU A 410 -3.56 2.03 13.88
C LEU A 410 -2.40 2.55 14.76
N GLY A 411 -2.50 3.77 15.31
CA GLY A 411 -1.75 4.21 16.51
C GLY A 411 -0.28 3.79 16.77
N ALA A 412 0.61 3.70 15.78
CA ALA A 412 2.06 3.60 16.03
C ALA A 412 2.75 4.98 15.91
N GLU A 413 3.66 5.26 16.85
CA GLU A 413 3.96 6.62 17.33
C GLU A 413 5.38 7.12 16.98
N ILE A 414 5.53 8.44 16.93
CA ILE A 414 6.55 9.13 17.73
C ILE A 414 5.72 10.10 18.54
N LEU A 415 5.56 9.88 19.84
CA LEU A 415 4.83 10.81 20.71
C LEU A 415 5.82 11.74 21.38
N ALA A 416 5.65 13.04 21.17
CA ALA A 416 6.40 14.01 21.91
C ALA A 416 5.57 15.12 22.55
N SER A 417 6.02 15.54 23.73
CA SER A 417 5.61 16.79 24.37
C SER A 417 6.72 17.82 24.14
N VAL A 418 6.36 19.06 23.78
CA VAL A 418 7.31 20.15 23.51
C VAL A 418 7.12 21.30 24.52
N HIS A 419 8.16 21.52 25.30
CA HIS A 419 8.43 22.57 26.27
C HIS A 419 9.78 23.16 25.84
N SER A 420 9.75 24.28 25.14
CA SER A 420 10.94 24.88 24.54
C SER A 420 11.98 25.28 25.60
N GLN A 421 13.22 24.80 25.45
CA GLN A 421 14.42 25.42 26.01
C GLN A 421 15.15 26.19 24.90
N THR A 422 15.77 27.33 25.24
CA THR A 422 16.48 28.21 24.30
C THR A 422 17.98 27.97 24.38
N PHE A 423 18.67 27.98 23.23
CA PHE A 423 20.13 28.09 23.15
C PHE A 423 20.57 28.94 21.94
N PRO A 424 21.74 29.61 22.02
CA PRO A 424 22.05 30.79 21.21
C PRO A 424 22.60 30.46 19.82
N ALA A 425 22.33 31.37 18.89
CA ALA A 425 22.87 31.38 17.54
C ALA A 425 24.39 31.66 17.57
N ARG A 426 25.18 30.82 16.90
CA ARG A 426 26.57 31.11 16.57
C ARG A 426 26.78 30.89 15.08
N GLY A 427 27.09 31.96 14.37
CA GLY A 427 27.60 31.89 13.00
C GLY A 427 29.07 31.47 12.99
N ASP A 428 29.47 30.72 11.98
CA ASP A 428 30.52 31.16 11.07
C ASP A 428 30.69 30.22 9.86
N LYS A 429 30.89 30.89 8.72
CA LYS A 429 31.81 30.64 7.59
C LYS A 429 31.69 29.40 6.69
N ASN A 430 31.64 29.74 5.40
CA ASN A 430 31.91 28.97 4.20
C ASN A 430 32.92 27.82 4.39
N LEU A 431 32.55 26.63 3.91
CA LEU A 431 33.47 25.60 3.43
C LEU A 431 32.84 24.89 2.23
N GLY A 432 33.66 24.68 1.21
CA GLY A 432 33.26 24.36 -0.16
C GLY A 432 32.48 23.06 -0.34
N VAL A 433 31.71 23.05 -1.42
CA VAL A 433 30.97 21.91 -1.95
C VAL A 433 31.94 20.79 -2.34
N PRO A 434 31.83 19.56 -1.81
CA PRO A 434 32.44 18.39 -2.43
C PRO A 434 31.44 17.82 -3.45
N GLU A 435 31.89 17.64 -4.68
CA GLU A 435 31.18 16.89 -5.72
C GLU A 435 30.93 15.44 -5.28
N ALA A 436 29.70 14.96 -5.50
CA ALA A 436 29.32 13.58 -5.25
C ALA A 436 29.87 12.64 -6.35
N PRO A 437 30.33 11.43 -6.01
CA PRO A 437 30.73 10.44 -7.00
C PRO A 437 29.49 9.93 -7.75
N ARG A 438 29.49 10.08 -9.08
CA ARG A 438 28.50 9.49 -9.98
C ARG A 438 28.73 7.99 -10.10
N GLY A 439 27.72 7.20 -9.77
CA GLY A 439 27.66 5.76 -10.04
C GLY A 439 26.49 5.10 -9.32
N GLN A 440 25.27 5.25 -9.83
CA GLN A 440 24.12 4.41 -9.44
C GLN A 440 24.09 3.18 -10.36
N LEU A 441 24.17 1.99 -9.77
CA LEU A 441 23.79 0.73 -10.40
C LEU A 441 22.29 0.52 -10.14
N SER A 442 21.48 0.57 -11.20
CA SER A 442 20.03 0.37 -11.18
C SER A 442 19.68 -1.12 -11.03
N GLU A 443 18.77 -1.47 -10.11
CA GLU A 443 18.17 -2.82 -10.10
C GLU A 443 17.29 -3.06 -11.35
N PRO A 444 17.22 -4.30 -11.87
CA PRO A 444 16.47 -4.63 -13.07
C PRO A 444 14.95 -4.60 -12.84
N LEU A 445 14.23 -3.94 -13.76
CA LEU A 445 12.75 -3.86 -13.76
C LEU A 445 12.09 -5.25 -13.77
N PRO A 446 10.94 -5.44 -13.08
CA PRO A 446 10.18 -6.69 -13.16
C PRO A 446 9.84 -7.11 -14.59
N ALA A 447 9.88 -8.41 -14.87
CA ALA A 447 9.73 -8.93 -16.24
C ALA A 447 8.40 -8.55 -16.92
N TYR A 448 7.31 -8.37 -16.16
CA TYR A 448 6.01 -8.01 -16.73
C TYR A 448 5.98 -6.64 -17.42
N HIS A 449 6.94 -5.74 -17.15
CA HIS A 449 7.09 -4.47 -17.87
C HIS A 449 7.28 -4.67 -19.38
N LYS A 450 7.86 -5.80 -19.80
CA LYS A 450 8.07 -6.15 -21.21
C LYS A 450 6.76 -6.44 -21.95
N VAL A 451 5.72 -6.93 -21.27
CA VAL A 451 4.45 -7.36 -21.90
C VAL A 451 3.30 -6.36 -21.72
N THR A 452 3.38 -5.51 -20.70
CA THR A 452 2.32 -4.57 -20.32
C THR A 452 1.94 -3.56 -21.44
N PRO A 453 2.89 -2.96 -22.20
CA PRO A 453 2.56 -2.03 -23.28
C PRO A 453 1.81 -2.74 -24.42
N THR A 454 2.28 -3.94 -24.78
CA THR A 454 1.67 -4.78 -25.82
C THR A 454 0.25 -5.19 -25.46
N ILE A 455 0.01 -5.62 -24.21
CA ILE A 455 -1.33 -5.93 -23.71
C ILE A 455 -2.25 -4.70 -23.77
N THR A 456 -1.73 -3.51 -23.46
CA THR A 456 -2.51 -2.26 -23.53
C THR A 456 -2.89 -1.92 -24.97
N ASN A 457 -1.96 -2.07 -25.91
CA ASN A 457 -2.23 -1.90 -27.34
C ASN A 457 -3.29 -2.89 -27.85
N PHE A 458 -3.13 -4.17 -27.51
CA PHE A 458 -4.09 -5.21 -27.83
C PHE A 458 -5.48 -4.91 -27.26
N ALA A 459 -5.55 -4.45 -26.01
CA ALA A 459 -6.80 -4.03 -25.36
C ALA A 459 -7.54 -2.96 -26.16
N LEU A 460 -6.83 -1.92 -26.61
CA LEU A 460 -7.41 -0.79 -27.34
C LEU A 460 -7.87 -1.19 -28.74
N ARG A 461 -7.10 -2.03 -29.45
CA ARG A 461 -7.51 -2.61 -30.74
C ARG A 461 -8.76 -3.46 -30.59
N LEU A 462 -8.78 -4.34 -29.58
CA LEU A 462 -9.92 -5.21 -29.29
C LEU A 462 -11.17 -4.40 -28.91
N TYR A 463 -11.02 -3.36 -28.08
CA TYR A 463 -12.11 -2.46 -27.74
C TYR A 463 -12.72 -1.79 -28.98
N LYS A 464 -11.88 -1.27 -29.88
CA LYS A 464 -12.36 -0.63 -31.13
C LYS A 464 -13.13 -1.60 -32.01
N GLN A 465 -12.68 -2.86 -32.10
CA GLN A 465 -13.41 -3.89 -32.83
C GLN A 465 -14.77 -4.18 -32.20
N LEU A 466 -14.82 -4.37 -30.88
CA LEU A 466 -16.06 -4.61 -30.15
C LEU A 466 -17.04 -3.44 -30.24
N ALA A 467 -16.54 -2.20 -30.24
CA ALA A 467 -17.34 -0.99 -30.38
C ALA A 467 -17.95 -0.83 -31.78
N ALA A 468 -17.27 -1.34 -32.82
CA ALA A 468 -17.82 -1.35 -34.17
C ALA A 468 -18.93 -2.41 -34.36
N GLU A 469 -18.83 -3.55 -33.67
CA GLU A 469 -19.72 -4.71 -33.88
C GLU A 469 -20.89 -4.77 -32.90
N THR A 470 -20.74 -4.27 -31.68
CA THR A 470 -21.72 -4.46 -30.60
C THR A 470 -22.39 -3.15 -30.20
N PRO A 471 -23.72 -2.99 -30.42
CA PRO A 471 -24.45 -1.86 -29.87
C PRO A 471 -24.63 -2.02 -28.35
N GLY A 472 -24.10 -1.09 -27.56
CA GLY A 472 -24.34 -1.01 -26.11
C GLY A 472 -23.07 -1.00 -25.26
N ASN A 473 -23.19 -1.48 -24.01
CA ASN A 473 -22.07 -1.47 -23.06
C ASN A 473 -21.06 -2.57 -23.37
N ILE A 474 -19.77 -2.21 -23.35
CA ILE A 474 -18.67 -3.13 -23.58
C ILE A 474 -17.96 -3.41 -22.26
N PHE A 475 -17.71 -4.69 -21.96
CA PHE A 475 -17.04 -5.11 -20.74
C PHE A 475 -16.16 -6.33 -20.97
N PHE A 476 -14.84 -6.15 -20.87
CA PHE A 476 -13.90 -7.26 -20.99
C PHE A 476 -12.58 -7.02 -20.21
N SER A 477 -11.89 -8.09 -19.79
CA SER A 477 -10.50 -8.07 -19.31
C SER A 477 -9.52 -8.38 -20.44
N PRO A 478 -8.68 -7.42 -20.85
CA PRO A 478 -7.63 -7.67 -21.82
C PRO A 478 -6.61 -8.69 -21.32
N VAL A 479 -6.29 -8.65 -20.03
CA VAL A 479 -5.30 -9.53 -19.38
C VAL A 479 -5.72 -11.00 -19.46
N SER A 480 -7.01 -11.26 -19.24
CA SER A 480 -7.59 -12.60 -19.34
C SER A 480 -7.36 -13.17 -20.74
N ILE A 481 -7.72 -12.40 -21.76
CA ILE A 481 -7.64 -12.80 -23.18
C ILE A 481 -6.18 -12.94 -23.61
N SER A 482 -5.33 -11.97 -23.28
CA SER A 482 -3.91 -12.03 -23.62
C SER A 482 -3.17 -13.18 -22.95
N THR A 483 -3.45 -13.44 -21.67
CA THR A 483 -2.89 -14.59 -20.93
C THR A 483 -3.30 -15.91 -21.56
N THR A 484 -4.57 -16.01 -21.97
CA THR A 484 -5.14 -17.19 -22.62
C THR A 484 -4.46 -17.48 -23.96
N LEU A 485 -4.30 -16.45 -24.79
CA LEU A 485 -3.62 -16.57 -26.08
C LEU A 485 -2.13 -16.90 -25.90
N ALA A 486 -1.44 -16.23 -24.98
CA ALA A 486 -0.04 -16.51 -24.69
C ALA A 486 0.18 -17.90 -24.05
N LEU A 487 -0.79 -18.43 -23.31
CA LEU A 487 -0.74 -19.83 -22.87
C LEU A 487 -0.87 -20.76 -24.06
N LEU A 488 -1.84 -20.50 -24.95
CA LEU A 488 -2.08 -21.32 -26.13
C LEU A 488 -0.88 -21.36 -27.07
N SER A 489 -0.10 -20.28 -27.15
CA SER A 489 1.10 -20.24 -27.98
C SER A 489 2.17 -21.26 -27.55
N LEU A 490 2.26 -21.64 -26.27
CA LEU A 490 3.15 -22.73 -25.82
C LEU A 490 2.83 -24.08 -26.46
N GLY A 491 1.59 -24.25 -26.92
CA GLY A 491 1.13 -25.44 -27.63
C GLY A 491 1.21 -25.32 -29.15
N ALA A 492 1.47 -24.11 -29.66
CA ALA A 492 1.51 -23.80 -31.08
C ALA A 492 2.90 -23.98 -31.67
N GLN A 493 2.96 -24.22 -32.98
CA GLN A 493 4.20 -24.35 -33.74
C GLN A 493 4.19 -23.46 -34.98
N ALA A 494 5.39 -23.19 -35.51
CA ALA A 494 5.61 -22.50 -36.77
C ALA A 494 4.76 -21.22 -36.91
N ASP A 495 4.01 -21.09 -38.02
CA ASP A 495 3.24 -19.89 -38.35
C ASP A 495 2.12 -19.62 -37.34
N THR A 496 1.57 -20.67 -36.70
CA THR A 496 0.52 -20.50 -35.67
C THR A 496 1.08 -19.86 -34.40
N LEU A 497 2.29 -20.24 -33.97
CA LEU A 497 2.97 -19.59 -32.85
C LEU A 497 3.23 -18.11 -33.14
N THR A 498 3.81 -17.83 -34.30
CA THR A 498 4.12 -16.46 -34.75
C THR A 498 2.85 -15.62 -34.80
N GLN A 499 1.78 -16.13 -35.41
CA GLN A 499 0.51 -15.41 -35.52
C GLN A 499 -0.11 -15.10 -34.16
N ILE A 500 -0.04 -16.02 -33.18
CA ILE A 500 -0.58 -15.75 -31.84
C ILE A 500 0.18 -14.59 -31.18
N LEU A 501 1.50 -14.63 -31.18
CA LEU A 501 2.32 -13.64 -30.49
C LEU A 501 2.34 -12.29 -31.21
N GLU A 502 2.42 -12.27 -32.54
CA GLU A 502 2.32 -11.03 -33.32
C GLU A 502 0.90 -10.47 -33.31
N GLY A 503 -0.12 -11.32 -33.28
CA GLY A 503 -1.53 -10.93 -33.11
C GLY A 503 -1.80 -10.21 -31.79
N LEU A 504 -1.12 -10.65 -30.70
CA LEU A 504 -1.07 -9.93 -29.43
C LEU A 504 -0.31 -8.59 -29.53
N GLY A 505 0.49 -8.40 -30.57
CA GLY A 505 1.26 -7.20 -30.85
C GLY A 505 2.74 -7.28 -30.44
N PHE A 506 3.28 -8.48 -30.22
CA PHE A 506 4.72 -8.65 -29.95
C PHE A 506 5.53 -8.61 -31.24
N ASN A 507 6.64 -7.88 -31.22
CA ASN A 507 7.66 -7.99 -32.26
C ASN A 507 8.68 -9.05 -31.84
N LEU A 508 8.63 -10.23 -32.46
CA LEU A 508 9.49 -11.36 -32.11
C LEU A 508 10.98 -11.13 -32.43
N THR A 509 11.31 -10.11 -33.23
CA THR A 509 12.71 -9.69 -33.44
C THR A 509 13.26 -8.88 -32.27
N GLU A 510 12.38 -8.19 -31.53
CA GLU A 510 12.76 -7.33 -30.40
C GLU A 510 12.56 -8.03 -29.05
N THR A 511 11.50 -8.83 -28.91
CA THR A 511 11.13 -9.52 -27.67
C THR A 511 11.13 -11.03 -27.90
N PRO A 512 12.14 -11.77 -27.42
CA PRO A 512 12.18 -13.22 -27.53
C PRO A 512 10.97 -13.88 -26.85
N GLU A 513 10.51 -15.01 -27.38
CA GLU A 513 9.38 -15.78 -26.83
C GLU A 513 9.52 -16.08 -25.32
N ALA A 514 10.71 -16.48 -24.88
CA ALA A 514 10.97 -16.75 -23.46
C ALA A 514 10.73 -15.53 -22.55
N ASP A 515 11.08 -14.33 -23.03
CA ASP A 515 10.84 -13.08 -22.31
C ASP A 515 9.34 -12.73 -22.25
N ILE A 516 8.59 -13.05 -23.31
CA ILE A 516 7.13 -12.88 -23.34
C ILE A 516 6.50 -13.75 -22.25
N HIS A 517 6.84 -15.04 -22.21
CA HIS A 517 6.27 -15.97 -21.24
C HIS A 517 6.69 -15.67 -19.81
N HIS A 518 7.96 -15.29 -19.56
CA HIS A 518 8.38 -14.80 -18.24
C HIS A 518 7.67 -13.50 -17.85
N GLY A 519 7.36 -12.63 -18.80
CA GLY A 519 6.56 -11.43 -18.59
C GLY A 519 5.14 -11.77 -18.12
N PHE A 520 4.47 -12.73 -18.78
CA PHE A 520 3.16 -13.23 -18.35
C PHE A 520 3.20 -13.94 -17.00
N GLN A 521 4.23 -14.74 -16.73
CA GLN A 521 4.42 -15.38 -15.42
C GLN A 521 4.55 -14.34 -14.30
N SER A 522 5.42 -13.35 -14.51
CA SER A 522 5.63 -12.25 -13.56
C SER A 522 4.35 -11.44 -13.35
N LEU A 523 3.55 -11.26 -14.40
CA LEU A 523 2.26 -10.59 -14.34
C LEU A 523 1.25 -11.39 -13.52
N ILE A 524 1.00 -12.65 -13.86
CA ILE A 524 0.04 -13.53 -13.17
C ILE A 524 0.41 -13.66 -11.69
N HIS A 525 1.69 -13.87 -11.39
CA HIS A 525 2.16 -13.91 -10.01
C HIS A 525 1.86 -12.62 -9.27
N THR A 526 2.04 -11.46 -9.91
CA THR A 526 1.73 -10.15 -9.31
C THR A 526 0.22 -9.97 -9.07
N LEU A 527 -0.63 -10.52 -9.94
CA LEU A 527 -2.09 -10.46 -9.81
C LEU A 527 -2.64 -11.39 -8.74
N ASP A 528 -1.97 -12.53 -8.52
CA ASP A 528 -2.37 -13.57 -7.55
C ASP A 528 -1.82 -13.29 -6.13
N LEU A 529 -1.08 -12.20 -5.94
CA LEU A 529 -0.61 -11.81 -4.62
C LEU A 529 -1.80 -11.52 -3.69
N PRO A 530 -1.91 -12.22 -2.54
CA PRO A 530 -3.04 -12.06 -1.64
C PRO A 530 -3.08 -10.63 -1.08
N SER A 531 -4.26 -10.01 -1.11
CA SER A 531 -4.50 -8.69 -0.52
C SER A 531 -5.73 -8.73 0.40
N PRO A 532 -5.62 -8.25 1.66
CA PRO A 532 -6.75 -8.24 2.59
C PRO A 532 -7.80 -7.18 2.25
N LYS A 533 -7.47 -6.21 1.38
CA LYS A 533 -8.33 -5.08 0.99
C LYS A 533 -8.93 -5.23 -0.41
N LEU A 534 -8.31 -6.06 -1.24
CA LEU A 534 -8.66 -6.33 -2.62
C LEU A 534 -8.60 -7.83 -2.86
N GLU A 535 -9.73 -8.43 -3.18
CA GLU A 535 -9.79 -9.82 -3.59
C GLU A 535 -9.76 -9.88 -5.11
N LEU A 536 -8.60 -10.27 -5.66
CA LEU A 536 -8.41 -10.53 -7.07
C LEU A 536 -8.05 -12.00 -7.23
N LYS A 537 -8.80 -12.71 -8.08
CA LYS A 537 -8.46 -14.07 -8.49
C LYS A 537 -8.40 -14.14 -10.00
N VAL A 538 -7.29 -14.65 -10.50
CA VAL A 538 -7.09 -14.95 -11.92
C VAL A 538 -6.79 -16.43 -12.00
N SER A 539 -7.47 -17.15 -12.90
CA SER A 539 -7.23 -18.57 -13.08
C SER A 539 -7.30 -18.94 -14.54
N ASN A 540 -6.40 -19.83 -14.91
CA ASN A 540 -6.33 -20.47 -16.22
C ASN A 540 -6.65 -21.96 -16.06
N SER A 541 -7.50 -22.52 -16.89
CA SER A 541 -7.83 -23.94 -16.86
C SER A 541 -8.09 -24.47 -18.26
N LEU A 542 -7.56 -25.64 -18.56
CA LEU A 542 -7.73 -26.34 -19.84
C LEU A 542 -8.60 -27.56 -19.59
N PHE A 543 -9.65 -27.74 -20.37
CA PHE A 543 -10.44 -28.96 -20.39
C PHE A 543 -10.20 -29.64 -21.73
N MET A 544 -9.59 -30.82 -21.72
CA MET A 544 -9.22 -31.55 -22.94
C MET A 544 -9.99 -32.86 -23.03
N ASP A 545 -10.40 -33.24 -24.23
CA ASP A 545 -11.09 -34.50 -24.46
C ASP A 545 -10.20 -35.68 -24.02
N LYS A 546 -10.83 -36.73 -23.49
CA LYS A 546 -10.16 -37.98 -23.08
C LYS A 546 -9.30 -38.61 -24.17
N GLN A 547 -9.61 -38.35 -25.44
CA GLN A 547 -8.84 -38.86 -26.57
C GLN A 547 -7.52 -38.11 -26.79
N LEU A 548 -7.38 -36.88 -26.28
CA LEU A 548 -6.15 -36.13 -26.35
C LEU A 548 -5.16 -36.61 -25.28
N LYS A 549 -3.94 -36.91 -25.72
CA LYS A 549 -2.82 -37.24 -24.84
C LYS A 549 -1.85 -36.05 -24.85
N PRO A 550 -2.01 -35.08 -23.93
CA PRO A 550 -1.11 -33.95 -23.88
C PRO A 550 0.31 -34.41 -23.51
N GLN A 551 1.32 -33.73 -24.05
CA GLN A 551 2.70 -33.95 -23.66
C GLN A 551 2.92 -33.49 -22.23
N GLN A 552 3.64 -34.28 -21.43
CA GLN A 552 3.95 -33.93 -20.05
C GLN A 552 4.70 -32.59 -19.96
N ARG A 553 5.62 -32.33 -20.91
CA ARG A 553 6.33 -31.06 -21.01
C ARG A 553 5.39 -29.86 -21.15
N PHE A 554 4.35 -29.97 -21.98
CA PHE A 554 3.36 -28.90 -22.12
C PHE A 554 2.61 -28.66 -20.80
N LEU A 555 2.17 -29.73 -20.13
CA LEU A 555 1.48 -29.65 -18.84
C LEU A 555 2.34 -29.01 -17.74
N ASP A 556 3.63 -29.33 -17.71
CA ASP A 556 4.55 -28.78 -16.71
C ASP A 556 4.79 -27.29 -16.94
N ILE A 557 4.98 -26.87 -18.20
CA ILE A 557 5.24 -25.46 -18.55
C ILE A 557 4.00 -24.58 -18.30
N ILE A 558 2.78 -25.01 -18.67
CA ILE A 558 1.58 -24.20 -18.40
C ILE A 558 1.29 -24.08 -16.89
N ARG A 559 1.67 -25.07 -16.09
CA ARG A 559 1.56 -25.01 -14.63
C ARG A 559 2.58 -24.04 -14.05
N GLU A 560 3.83 -24.10 -14.51
CA GLU A 560 4.93 -23.28 -14.02
C GLU A 560 4.81 -21.79 -14.40
N LEU A 561 4.47 -21.51 -15.66
CA LEU A 561 4.44 -20.14 -16.19
C LEU A 561 3.08 -19.46 -16.01
N TYR A 562 1.97 -20.22 -16.05
CA TYR A 562 0.62 -19.65 -16.08
C TYR A 562 -0.26 -20.06 -14.89
N GLY A 563 0.24 -20.91 -13.99
CA GLY A 563 -0.56 -21.47 -12.90
C GLY A 563 -1.77 -22.28 -13.41
N ALA A 564 -1.70 -22.77 -14.65
CA ALA A 564 -2.83 -23.40 -15.31
C ALA A 564 -2.90 -24.90 -15.00
N PHE A 565 -4.12 -25.41 -14.82
CA PHE A 565 -4.39 -26.83 -14.67
C PHE A 565 -5.12 -27.38 -15.89
N ALA A 566 -4.76 -28.59 -16.28
CA ALA A 566 -5.42 -29.31 -17.36
C ALA A 566 -6.28 -30.45 -16.78
N PHE A 567 -7.53 -30.52 -17.22
CA PHE A 567 -8.53 -31.49 -16.81
C PHE A 567 -8.98 -32.32 -18.01
N SER A 568 -9.28 -33.59 -17.76
CA SER A 568 -9.91 -34.44 -18.77
C SER A 568 -11.42 -34.22 -18.77
N ALA A 569 -12.00 -34.01 -19.94
CA ALA A 569 -13.42 -33.77 -20.17
C ALA A 569 -13.98 -34.77 -21.20
N ASN A 570 -15.29 -34.98 -21.19
CA ASN A 570 -15.97 -35.82 -22.18
C ASN A 570 -16.93 -34.97 -23.03
N PHE A 571 -16.43 -34.40 -24.12
CA PHE A 571 -17.24 -33.47 -24.93
C PHE A 571 -18.35 -34.16 -25.73
N THR A 572 -18.33 -35.50 -25.85
CA THR A 572 -19.45 -36.28 -26.40
C THR A 572 -20.72 -36.18 -25.54
N ASP A 573 -20.58 -36.03 -24.23
CA ASP A 573 -21.67 -35.69 -23.30
C ASP A 573 -21.59 -34.20 -22.96
N SER A 574 -21.98 -33.38 -23.94
CA SER A 574 -21.82 -31.93 -23.86
C SER A 574 -22.57 -31.30 -22.69
N ASN A 575 -23.79 -31.78 -22.39
CA ASN A 575 -24.61 -31.26 -21.30
C ASN A 575 -24.03 -31.53 -19.91
N THR A 576 -23.49 -32.73 -19.68
CA THR A 576 -22.85 -33.05 -18.40
C THR A 576 -21.52 -32.32 -18.25
N THR A 577 -20.69 -32.32 -19.29
CA THR A 577 -19.40 -31.60 -19.28
C THR A 577 -19.61 -30.10 -19.08
N ARG A 578 -20.63 -29.50 -19.71
CA ARG A 578 -20.96 -28.08 -19.54
C ARG A 578 -21.32 -27.75 -18.09
N ARG A 579 -22.16 -28.58 -17.47
CA ARG A 579 -22.52 -28.45 -16.05
C ARG A 579 -21.30 -28.57 -15.15
N GLN A 580 -20.41 -29.54 -15.40
CA GLN A 580 -19.19 -29.72 -14.62
C GLN A 580 -18.25 -28.51 -14.70
N ILE A 581 -18.04 -27.95 -15.89
CA ILE A 581 -17.18 -26.77 -16.04
C ILE A 581 -17.84 -25.52 -15.43
N ASN A 582 -19.14 -25.32 -15.64
CA ASN A 582 -19.87 -24.21 -15.01
C ASN A 582 -19.86 -24.32 -13.48
N ASP A 583 -20.04 -25.52 -12.91
CA ASP A 583 -19.95 -25.75 -11.47
C ASP A 583 -18.53 -25.52 -10.94
N TYR A 584 -17.51 -25.88 -11.71
CA TYR A 584 -16.12 -25.58 -11.40
C TYR A 584 -15.89 -24.06 -11.32
N VAL A 585 -16.28 -23.30 -12.35
CA VAL A 585 -16.16 -21.83 -12.37
C VAL A 585 -16.95 -21.20 -11.22
N ARG A 586 -18.18 -21.67 -11.00
CA ARG A 586 -19.05 -21.18 -9.93
C ARG A 586 -18.40 -21.38 -8.56
N LYS A 587 -17.78 -22.53 -8.29
CA LYS A 587 -17.07 -22.79 -7.02
C LYS A 587 -15.87 -21.86 -6.86
N GLN A 588 -15.09 -21.66 -7.91
CA GLN A 588 -13.89 -20.82 -7.84
C GLN A 588 -14.18 -19.33 -7.69
N THR A 589 -15.31 -18.88 -8.23
CA THR A 589 -15.78 -17.49 -8.19
C THR A 589 -16.79 -17.23 -7.08
N TYR A 590 -16.91 -18.12 -6.08
CA TYR A 590 -17.85 -17.97 -4.95
C TYR A 590 -19.31 -17.74 -5.36
N GLY A 591 -19.72 -18.35 -6.47
CA GLY A 591 -21.06 -18.24 -7.01
C GLY A 591 -21.33 -16.97 -7.83
N GLN A 592 -20.34 -16.12 -8.09
CA GLN A 592 -20.52 -14.85 -8.79
C GLN A 592 -20.56 -14.97 -10.31
N VAL A 593 -19.88 -15.98 -10.86
CA VAL A 593 -19.97 -16.33 -12.28
C VAL A 593 -20.79 -17.60 -12.40
N VAL A 594 -21.93 -17.50 -13.08
CA VAL A 594 -22.90 -18.57 -13.27
C VAL A 594 -23.12 -18.74 -14.77
N ASP A 595 -23.11 -19.98 -15.24
CA ASP A 595 -23.37 -20.33 -16.64
C ASP A 595 -22.52 -19.57 -17.68
N CYS A 596 -21.20 -19.56 -17.48
CA CYS A 596 -20.28 -18.86 -18.35
C CYS A 596 -20.05 -19.51 -19.72
N LEU A 597 -20.35 -20.80 -19.88
CA LEU A 597 -20.20 -21.50 -21.14
C LEU A 597 -21.51 -21.56 -21.91
N GLU A 598 -21.46 -21.11 -23.17
CA GLU A 598 -22.47 -21.42 -24.19
C GLU A 598 -22.41 -22.88 -24.62
N GLU A 599 -23.35 -23.33 -25.46
CA GLU A 599 -23.36 -24.69 -25.99
C GLU A 599 -22.09 -24.97 -26.80
N PHE A 600 -21.53 -26.16 -26.61
CA PHE A 600 -20.41 -26.65 -27.40
C PHE A 600 -20.76 -27.94 -28.12
N THR A 601 -20.20 -28.07 -29.32
CA THR A 601 -20.48 -29.16 -30.24
C THR A 601 -19.73 -30.42 -29.78
N GLN A 602 -20.26 -31.59 -30.15
CA GLN A 602 -19.70 -32.88 -29.73
C GLN A 602 -18.28 -33.16 -30.27
N ASP A 603 -17.82 -32.37 -31.24
CA ASP A 603 -16.49 -32.39 -31.83
C ASP A 603 -15.50 -31.39 -31.18
N THR A 604 -15.89 -30.77 -30.06
CA THR A 604 -14.97 -29.96 -29.24
C THR A 604 -13.91 -30.89 -28.63
N LEU A 605 -12.62 -30.56 -28.73
CA LEU A 605 -11.53 -31.36 -28.16
C LEU A 605 -10.79 -30.65 -27.02
N MET A 606 -10.90 -29.33 -26.93
CA MET A 606 -10.29 -28.51 -25.91
C MET A 606 -11.13 -27.26 -25.64
N VAL A 607 -11.32 -26.94 -24.37
CA VAL A 607 -11.85 -25.66 -23.90
C VAL A 607 -10.80 -25.00 -23.04
N LEU A 608 -10.33 -23.83 -23.48
CA LEU A 608 -9.44 -22.99 -22.67
C LEU A 608 -10.31 -21.97 -21.95
N LEU A 609 -10.27 -22.04 -20.62
CA LEU A 609 -11.09 -21.26 -19.72
C LEU A 609 -10.21 -20.32 -18.91
N ASN A 610 -10.48 -19.03 -19.01
CA ASN A 610 -9.97 -18.03 -18.08
C ASN A 610 -11.13 -17.31 -17.40
N TYR A 611 -11.01 -17.09 -16.10
CA TYR A 611 -11.89 -16.20 -15.36
C TYR A 611 -11.08 -15.27 -14.46
N ILE A 612 -11.61 -14.06 -14.30
CA ILE A 612 -11.12 -13.05 -13.37
C ILE A 612 -12.25 -12.68 -12.42
N PHE A 613 -11.99 -12.77 -11.12
CA PHE A 613 -12.89 -12.29 -10.08
C PHE A 613 -12.23 -11.12 -9.37
N PHE A 614 -12.85 -9.95 -9.46
CA PHE A 614 -12.38 -8.72 -8.82
C PHE A 614 -13.41 -8.22 -7.83
N LYS A 615 -13.04 -8.16 -6.56
CA LYS A 615 -13.85 -7.60 -5.49
C LYS A 615 -13.01 -6.65 -4.65
N ALA A 616 -13.38 -5.38 -4.71
CA ALA A 616 -12.68 -4.31 -4.03
C ALA A 616 -13.66 -3.37 -3.34
N LYS A 617 -13.22 -2.75 -2.24
CA LYS A 617 -13.93 -1.63 -1.62
C LYS A 617 -13.37 -0.34 -2.18
N TRP A 618 -14.17 0.71 -2.34
CA TRP A 618 -13.64 2.05 -2.59
C TRP A 618 -12.66 2.45 -1.48
N LYS A 619 -11.61 3.20 -1.79
CA LYS A 619 -10.73 3.76 -0.75
C LYS A 619 -11.52 4.75 0.12
N HIS A 620 -12.34 5.55 -0.54
CA HIS A 620 -13.30 6.48 0.07
C HIS A 620 -14.71 6.03 -0.35
N PRO A 621 -15.47 5.34 0.53
CA PRO A 621 -16.76 4.78 0.17
C PRO A 621 -17.86 5.84 0.12
N PHE A 622 -18.70 5.75 -0.92
CA PHE A 622 -19.93 6.54 -1.02
C PHE A 622 -20.87 6.27 0.17
N ASN A 623 -21.40 7.33 0.76
CA ASN A 623 -22.37 7.19 1.85
C ASN A 623 -23.73 6.74 1.31
N ARG A 624 -24.22 5.58 1.76
CA ARG A 624 -25.51 5.01 1.37
C ARG A 624 -26.71 5.93 1.62
N TYR A 625 -26.62 6.81 2.62
CA TYR A 625 -27.69 7.75 2.96
C TYR A 625 -27.67 9.01 2.08
N GLN A 626 -26.55 9.28 1.42
CA GLN A 626 -26.41 10.36 0.44
C GLN A 626 -26.68 9.88 -1.00
N THR A 627 -26.83 8.57 -1.20
CA THR A 627 -27.22 8.02 -2.51
C THR A 627 -28.65 8.45 -2.83
N GLN A 628 -28.80 9.33 -3.81
CA GLN A 628 -30.12 9.74 -4.27
C GLN A 628 -30.79 8.59 -5.01
N LYS A 629 -32.04 8.29 -4.65
CA LYS A 629 -32.73 7.10 -5.16
C LYS A 629 -33.10 7.21 -6.64
N GLN A 630 -33.29 8.43 -7.18
CA GLN A 630 -33.72 8.67 -8.56
C GLN A 630 -33.22 10.02 -9.13
N GLU A 631 -32.03 10.03 -9.73
CA GLU A 631 -31.57 11.15 -10.57
C GLU A 631 -31.69 10.81 -12.05
N SER A 632 -31.77 11.83 -12.91
CA SER A 632 -31.79 11.66 -14.37
C SER A 632 -30.38 11.36 -14.89
N PHE A 633 -30.24 10.26 -15.62
CA PHE A 633 -29.04 9.88 -16.36
C PHE A 633 -29.34 9.91 -17.86
N PHE A 634 -28.52 10.63 -18.62
CA PHE A 634 -28.72 10.80 -20.05
C PHE A 634 -27.97 9.69 -20.81
N VAL A 635 -28.73 8.88 -21.54
CA VAL A 635 -28.21 7.85 -22.45
C VAL A 635 -27.78 8.51 -23.76
N ASP A 636 -28.59 9.46 -24.23
CA ASP A 636 -28.34 10.34 -25.36
C ASP A 636 -29.13 11.63 -25.15
N ASP A 637 -29.08 12.57 -26.10
CA ASP A 637 -29.75 13.88 -26.01
C ASP A 637 -31.28 13.78 -25.85
N ARG A 638 -31.90 12.64 -26.18
CA ARG A 638 -33.34 12.42 -26.19
C ARG A 638 -33.80 11.43 -25.12
N THR A 639 -32.91 10.57 -24.64
CA THR A 639 -33.22 9.45 -23.76
C THR A 639 -32.62 9.68 -22.38
N SER A 640 -33.47 9.80 -21.37
CA SER A 640 -33.04 9.85 -19.97
C SER A 640 -33.65 8.72 -19.13
N LEU A 641 -32.87 8.19 -18.20
CA LEU A 641 -33.24 7.14 -17.27
C LEU A 641 -33.21 7.66 -15.84
N ARG A 642 -34.10 7.16 -14.97
CA ARG A 642 -34.03 7.42 -13.53
C ARG A 642 -33.26 6.31 -12.85
N ILE A 643 -32.11 6.63 -12.26
CA ILE A 643 -31.23 5.64 -11.64
C ILE A 643 -30.76 6.09 -10.24
N PRO A 644 -30.36 5.14 -9.38
CA PRO A 644 -29.71 5.48 -8.11
C PRO A 644 -28.35 6.13 -8.38
N MET A 645 -28.18 7.35 -7.89
CA MET A 645 -26.95 8.12 -8.05
C MET A 645 -26.20 8.15 -6.72
N MET A 646 -25.01 7.57 -6.71
CA MET A 646 -24.11 7.67 -5.58
C MET A 646 -23.50 9.06 -5.57
N HIS A 647 -23.44 9.69 -4.41
CA HIS A 647 -22.97 11.06 -4.25
C HIS A 647 -21.93 11.13 -3.14
N GLN A 648 -20.82 11.83 -3.40
CA GLN A 648 -19.80 12.13 -2.40
C GLN A 648 -19.01 13.38 -2.76
N LYS A 649 -18.58 14.12 -1.73
CA LYS A 649 -17.61 15.22 -1.86
C LYS A 649 -16.26 14.74 -1.35
N GLU A 650 -15.33 14.46 -2.25
CA GLU A 650 -14.05 13.83 -1.90
C GLU A 650 -12.94 14.20 -2.90
N MET A 651 -11.69 14.10 -2.45
CA MET A 651 -10.51 14.29 -3.29
C MET A 651 -10.31 13.10 -4.23
N HIS A 652 -10.43 13.34 -5.52
CA HIS A 652 -10.09 12.37 -6.57
C HIS A 652 -9.11 12.99 -7.56
N ARG A 653 -8.50 12.16 -8.39
CA ARG A 653 -7.61 12.64 -9.45
C ARG A 653 -8.43 12.96 -10.69
N PHE A 654 -8.31 14.17 -11.21
CA PHE A 654 -9.18 14.72 -12.24
C PHE A 654 -8.40 15.46 -13.30
N LEU A 655 -8.87 15.41 -14.54
CA LEU A 655 -8.34 16.14 -15.68
C LEU A 655 -9.49 16.43 -16.66
N TYR A 656 -9.52 17.61 -17.24
CA TYR A 656 -10.29 17.88 -18.45
C TYR A 656 -9.32 17.98 -19.63
N ASP A 657 -9.46 17.09 -20.61
CA ASP A 657 -8.65 17.09 -21.83
C ASP A 657 -9.40 17.81 -22.95
N GLN A 658 -8.99 19.06 -23.22
CA GLN A 658 -9.61 19.91 -24.25
C GLN A 658 -9.43 19.35 -25.68
N GLU A 659 -8.32 18.65 -25.95
CA GLU A 659 -8.04 18.11 -27.29
C GLU A 659 -8.95 16.92 -27.60
N VAL A 660 -9.18 16.09 -26.59
CA VAL A 660 -10.04 14.90 -26.69
C VAL A 660 -11.51 15.23 -26.41
N ALA A 661 -11.79 16.41 -25.83
CA ALA A 661 -13.11 16.87 -25.38
C ALA A 661 -13.75 15.89 -24.39
N CYS A 662 -13.02 15.59 -23.31
CA CYS A 662 -13.49 14.72 -22.25
C CYS A 662 -12.97 15.08 -20.87
N THR A 663 -13.74 14.66 -19.87
CA THR A 663 -13.37 14.67 -18.46
C THR A 663 -12.87 13.30 -18.05
N VAL A 664 -11.69 13.23 -17.45
CA VAL A 664 -11.06 11.99 -16.97
C VAL A 664 -10.96 12.03 -15.45
N LEU A 665 -11.46 10.98 -14.81
CA LEU A 665 -11.53 10.85 -13.36
C LEU A 665 -10.90 9.52 -12.94
N GLN A 666 -9.89 9.58 -12.07
CA GLN A 666 -9.30 8.40 -11.42
C GLN A 666 -9.80 8.30 -9.99
N ILE A 667 -10.41 7.16 -9.66
CA ILE A 667 -10.86 6.80 -8.30
C ILE A 667 -10.08 5.58 -7.82
N GLU A 668 -9.68 5.60 -6.55
CA GLU A 668 -8.90 4.54 -5.92
C GLU A 668 -9.78 3.55 -5.16
N TYR A 669 -9.46 2.26 -5.26
CA TYR A 669 -9.97 1.23 -4.36
C TYR A 669 -9.08 1.12 -3.11
N SER A 670 -9.62 0.47 -2.07
CA SER A 670 -8.86 -0.02 -0.92
C SER A 670 -7.86 -1.08 -1.43
N GLY A 671 -6.58 -0.72 -1.52
CA GLY A 671 -5.54 -1.54 -2.13
C GLY A 671 -4.80 -0.76 -3.23
N ASN A 672 -4.26 -1.47 -4.22
CA ASN A 672 -3.48 -0.87 -5.31
C ASN A 672 -4.28 -0.72 -6.62
N ALA A 673 -5.54 -1.16 -6.64
CA ALA A 673 -6.39 -1.06 -7.81
C ALA A 673 -7.01 0.34 -7.93
N ARG A 674 -7.15 0.79 -9.17
CA ARG A 674 -7.79 2.06 -9.53
C ARG A 674 -8.78 1.87 -10.68
N VAL A 675 -9.79 2.73 -10.74
CA VAL A 675 -10.68 2.86 -11.90
C VAL A 675 -10.43 4.21 -12.57
N LEU A 676 -10.41 4.19 -13.89
CA LEU A 676 -10.36 5.39 -14.72
C LEU A 676 -11.73 5.54 -15.40
N LEU A 677 -12.40 6.66 -15.15
CA LEU A 677 -13.68 7.01 -15.75
C LEU A 677 -13.44 8.12 -16.75
N ILE A 678 -13.87 7.91 -17.99
CA ILE A 678 -13.71 8.87 -19.08
C ILE A 678 -15.12 9.29 -19.47
N LEU A 679 -15.44 10.55 -19.26
CA LEU A 679 -16.72 11.17 -19.54
C LEU A 679 -16.55 12.12 -20.73
N PRO A 680 -16.97 11.74 -21.94
CA PRO A 680 -16.93 12.61 -23.10
C PRO A 680 -17.86 13.80 -22.93
N ASP A 681 -17.49 14.93 -23.54
CA ASP A 681 -18.43 16.03 -23.71
C ASP A 681 -19.63 15.58 -24.56
N PRO A 682 -20.80 16.24 -24.43
CA PRO A 682 -21.99 15.88 -25.19
C PRO A 682 -21.71 15.74 -26.70
N GLY A 683 -22.07 14.59 -27.27
CA GLY A 683 -21.84 14.27 -28.69
C GLY A 683 -20.40 13.95 -29.09
N LYS A 684 -19.45 13.89 -28.16
CA LYS A 684 -18.01 13.68 -28.44
C LYS A 684 -17.51 12.24 -28.28
N MET A 685 -18.38 11.26 -28.04
CA MET A 685 -17.99 9.87 -27.82
C MET A 685 -17.03 9.32 -28.88
N ALA A 686 -17.39 9.44 -30.17
CA ALA A 686 -16.56 8.93 -31.27
C ALA A 686 -15.18 9.61 -31.34
N GLN A 687 -15.09 10.90 -30.98
CA GLN A 687 -13.82 11.63 -30.91
C GLN A 687 -12.94 11.06 -29.79
N VAL A 688 -13.53 10.79 -28.62
CA VAL A 688 -12.83 10.16 -27.49
C VAL A 688 -12.35 8.76 -27.85
N GLU A 689 -13.22 7.93 -28.43
CA GLU A 689 -12.89 6.56 -28.86
C GLU A 689 -11.76 6.52 -29.90
N ALA A 690 -11.76 7.44 -30.87
CA ALA A 690 -10.70 7.58 -31.86
C ALA A 690 -9.36 7.97 -31.21
N ALA A 691 -9.41 8.85 -30.21
CA ALA A 691 -8.24 9.32 -29.46
C ALA A 691 -7.72 8.31 -28.42
N LEU A 692 -8.44 7.23 -28.11
CA LEU A 692 -7.95 6.19 -27.20
C LEU A 692 -6.79 5.41 -27.82
N GLN A 693 -5.59 5.81 -27.40
CA GLN A 693 -4.28 5.25 -27.74
C GLN A 693 -3.43 5.17 -26.46
N PRO A 694 -2.37 4.35 -26.42
CA PRO A 694 -1.49 4.27 -25.25
C PRO A 694 -0.90 5.62 -24.85
N GLU A 695 -0.56 6.45 -25.82
CA GLU A 695 -0.01 7.79 -25.63
C GLU A 695 -1.03 8.69 -24.90
N THR A 696 -2.30 8.60 -25.27
CA THR A 696 -3.40 9.32 -24.61
C THR A 696 -3.58 8.84 -23.18
N LEU A 697 -3.56 7.53 -22.93
CA LEU A 697 -3.66 7.00 -21.58
C LEU A 697 -2.45 7.39 -20.71
N ARG A 698 -1.24 7.41 -21.28
CA ARG A 698 -0.02 7.91 -20.62
C ARG A 698 -0.15 9.40 -20.33
N LYS A 699 -0.60 10.21 -21.30
CA LYS A 699 -0.86 11.65 -21.11
C LYS A 699 -1.80 11.87 -19.92
N TRP A 700 -2.93 11.16 -19.87
CA TRP A 700 -3.86 11.28 -18.74
C TRP A 700 -3.25 10.85 -17.41
N ASP A 701 -2.53 9.73 -17.35
CA ASP A 701 -1.86 9.27 -16.12
C ASP A 701 -0.87 10.32 -15.57
N GLN A 702 -0.23 11.09 -16.46
CA GLN A 702 0.72 12.14 -16.08
C GLN A 702 0.07 13.47 -15.69
N LEU A 703 -1.09 13.79 -16.27
CA LEU A 703 -1.75 15.10 -16.13
C LEU A 703 -2.89 15.12 -15.11
N LEU A 704 -3.34 13.96 -14.62
CA LEU A 704 -4.38 13.87 -13.59
C LEU A 704 -3.94 14.54 -12.28
N LEU A 705 -4.70 15.53 -11.83
CA LEU A 705 -4.41 16.31 -10.62
C LEU A 705 -5.41 16.03 -9.50
N PRO A 706 -4.97 15.93 -8.23
CA PRO A 706 -5.88 15.86 -7.09
C PRO A 706 -6.82 17.08 -7.05
N SER A 707 -8.12 16.82 -7.09
CA SER A 707 -9.18 17.84 -7.10
C SER A 707 -10.32 17.42 -6.18
N LEU A 708 -10.88 18.36 -5.43
CA LEU A 708 -12.09 18.13 -4.64
C LEU A 708 -13.29 18.14 -5.58
N LEU A 709 -13.98 17.02 -5.73
CA LEU A 709 -15.12 16.90 -6.63
C LEU A 709 -16.41 16.69 -5.86
N ASP A 710 -17.46 17.35 -6.32
CA ASP A 710 -18.84 16.97 -6.02
C ASP A 710 -19.26 15.85 -6.98
N LEU A 711 -18.90 14.62 -6.63
CA LEU A 711 -18.99 13.49 -7.54
C LEU A 711 -20.36 12.81 -7.45
N HIS A 712 -21.08 12.84 -8.56
CA HIS A 712 -22.26 12.01 -8.81
C HIS A 712 -21.87 10.85 -9.71
N LEU A 713 -22.02 9.62 -9.24
CA LEU A 713 -21.68 8.41 -9.99
C LEU A 713 -22.87 7.44 -10.00
N PRO A 714 -23.31 6.95 -11.16
CA PRO A 714 -24.41 6.00 -11.22
C PRO A 714 -24.04 4.71 -10.50
N ARG A 715 -24.97 4.14 -9.74
CA ARG A 715 -24.81 2.77 -9.26
C ARG A 715 -25.16 1.81 -10.40
N PHE A 716 -24.18 1.07 -10.91
CA PHE A 716 -24.37 0.20 -12.07
C PHE A 716 -23.87 -1.24 -11.86
N SER A 717 -24.32 -2.12 -12.75
CA SER A 717 -23.83 -3.48 -12.95
C SER A 717 -23.74 -3.71 -14.44
N ILE A 718 -22.60 -4.19 -14.94
CA ILE A 718 -22.40 -4.47 -16.37
C ILE A 718 -21.91 -5.89 -16.57
N SER A 719 -22.26 -6.47 -17.70
CA SER A 719 -21.81 -7.79 -18.14
C SER A 719 -21.78 -7.81 -19.67
N GLY A 720 -20.77 -8.45 -20.25
CA GLY A 720 -20.66 -8.64 -21.70
C GLY A 720 -20.37 -10.11 -22.02
N THR A 721 -20.94 -10.59 -23.12
CA THR A 721 -20.66 -11.90 -23.70
C THR A 721 -20.30 -11.69 -25.17
N TYR A 722 -19.19 -12.26 -25.63
CA TYR A 722 -18.66 -12.05 -26.97
C TYR A 722 -18.20 -13.37 -27.58
N ASN A 723 -18.42 -13.53 -28.87
CA ASN A 723 -17.78 -14.59 -29.64
C ASN A 723 -16.34 -14.17 -29.99
N LEU A 724 -15.37 -14.57 -29.17
CA LEU A 724 -13.98 -14.18 -29.37
C LEU A 724 -13.38 -14.75 -30.66
N GLU A 725 -13.91 -15.83 -31.23
CA GLU A 725 -13.43 -16.38 -32.50
C GLU A 725 -13.57 -15.34 -33.63
N GLU A 726 -14.76 -14.74 -33.75
CA GLU A 726 -15.07 -13.73 -34.76
C GLU A 726 -14.28 -12.43 -34.51
N VAL A 727 -14.23 -11.98 -33.26
CA VAL A 727 -13.56 -10.72 -32.90
C VAL A 727 -12.04 -10.83 -33.06
N LEU A 728 -11.44 -11.97 -32.67
CA LEU A 728 -9.99 -12.17 -32.73
C LEU A 728 -9.48 -12.30 -34.17
N ALA A 729 -10.28 -12.87 -35.09
CA ALA A 729 -9.96 -12.90 -36.51
C ALA A 729 -9.75 -11.49 -37.09
N HIS A 730 -10.60 -10.52 -36.71
CA HIS A 730 -10.48 -9.13 -37.16
C HIS A 730 -9.29 -8.37 -36.56
N VAL A 731 -8.72 -8.86 -35.45
CA VAL A 731 -7.49 -8.28 -34.86
C VAL A 731 -6.22 -9.06 -35.23
N GLY A 732 -6.29 -9.96 -36.23
CA GLY A 732 -5.13 -10.59 -36.85
C GLY A 732 -4.84 -12.04 -36.43
N LEU A 733 -5.76 -12.68 -35.70
CA LEU A 733 -5.66 -14.08 -35.27
C LEU A 733 -6.58 -14.96 -36.13
N THR A 734 -6.36 -14.97 -37.45
CA THR A 734 -7.25 -15.65 -38.41
C THR A 734 -7.05 -17.16 -38.46
N ASP A 735 -5.81 -17.64 -38.38
CA ASP A 735 -5.50 -19.05 -38.66
C ASP A 735 -5.61 -19.91 -37.40
N LEU A 736 -5.58 -19.31 -36.22
CA LEU A 736 -5.76 -19.96 -34.92
C LEU A 736 -7.05 -20.80 -34.83
N PHE A 737 -8.12 -20.37 -35.52
CA PHE A 737 -9.42 -21.02 -35.52
C PHE A 737 -9.74 -21.74 -36.84
N ASN A 738 -8.77 -21.82 -37.75
CA ASN A 738 -8.88 -22.48 -39.06
C ASN A 738 -8.15 -23.81 -39.08
N PHE A 739 -8.46 -24.67 -40.07
CA PHE A 739 -7.89 -26.02 -40.22
C PHE A 739 -6.35 -26.09 -40.28
N GLU A 740 -5.69 -24.96 -40.46
CA GLU A 740 -4.24 -24.86 -40.62
C GLU A 740 -3.49 -24.58 -39.31
N ALA A 741 -4.21 -24.36 -38.19
CA ALA A 741 -3.58 -24.19 -36.88
C ALA A 741 -2.74 -25.41 -36.46
N ASP A 742 -1.43 -25.21 -36.30
CA ASP A 742 -0.51 -26.22 -35.79
C ASP A 742 -0.39 -26.11 -34.27
N LEU A 743 -1.15 -26.94 -33.58
CA LEU A 743 -1.09 -27.10 -32.12
C LEU A 743 -0.50 -28.45 -31.71
N SER A 744 0.37 -29.01 -32.56
CA SER A 744 1.05 -30.27 -32.30
C SER A 744 1.96 -30.21 -31.06
N GLY A 745 2.35 -29.01 -30.60
CA GLY A 745 3.07 -28.82 -29.33
C GLY A 745 2.28 -29.28 -28.10
N ILE A 746 0.95 -29.34 -28.18
CA ILE A 746 0.11 -29.84 -27.09
C ILE A 746 0.19 -31.37 -26.97
N THR A 747 0.12 -32.12 -28.08
CA THR A 747 -0.05 -33.59 -28.07
C THR A 747 1.10 -34.38 -28.69
N GLY A 748 2.07 -33.71 -29.31
CA GLY A 748 3.18 -34.33 -30.03
C GLY A 748 2.81 -34.96 -31.38
N LYS A 749 1.60 -34.73 -31.88
CA LYS A 749 1.14 -35.25 -33.18
C LYS A 749 0.58 -34.11 -34.02
N LEU A 750 1.02 -34.03 -35.28
CA LEU A 750 0.44 -33.12 -36.28
C LEU A 750 -0.93 -33.66 -36.72
N ASN A 751 -1.96 -33.37 -35.94
CA ASN A 751 -3.32 -33.83 -36.27
C ASN A 751 -4.06 -32.69 -36.98
N ARG A 752 -3.89 -32.60 -38.31
CA ARG A 752 -4.49 -31.56 -39.19
C ARG A 752 -6.03 -31.48 -39.13
N THR A 753 -6.69 -32.36 -38.39
CA THR A 753 -8.14 -32.44 -38.18
C THR A 753 -8.63 -31.61 -36.98
N MET A 754 -7.73 -31.03 -36.19
CA MET A 754 -8.03 -30.42 -34.87
C MET A 754 -8.61 -28.99 -34.93
N SER A 755 -8.70 -28.39 -36.10
CA SER A 755 -8.28 -26.99 -36.21
C SER A 755 -9.40 -26.01 -36.56
N ARG A 756 -10.63 -26.48 -36.86
CA ARG A 756 -11.80 -25.58 -37.01
C ARG A 756 -12.92 -25.73 -35.98
N ARG A 757 -12.93 -26.83 -35.21
CA ARG A 757 -14.08 -27.17 -34.32
C ARG A 757 -13.68 -27.56 -32.91
N ALA A 758 -12.38 -27.71 -32.67
CA ALA A 758 -11.92 -28.43 -31.50
C ALA A 758 -11.46 -27.53 -30.36
N ILE A 759 -11.30 -26.22 -30.58
CA ILE A 759 -10.77 -25.30 -29.56
C ILE A 759 -11.76 -24.19 -29.36
N LYS A 760 -12.49 -24.25 -28.24
CA LYS A 760 -13.27 -23.11 -27.78
C LYS A 760 -12.47 -22.36 -26.74
N ILE A 761 -12.12 -21.13 -27.06
CA ILE A 761 -11.68 -20.17 -26.05
C ILE A 761 -12.95 -19.65 -25.39
N ALA A 762 -13.30 -20.24 -24.26
CA ALA A 762 -14.47 -19.83 -23.53
C ALA A 762 -14.05 -18.92 -22.40
N LYS A 763 -14.46 -17.66 -22.51
CA LYS A 763 -14.26 -16.69 -21.45
C LYS A 763 -15.33 -16.92 -20.38
N GLY A 764 -14.92 -17.02 -19.12
CA GLY A 764 -15.85 -16.91 -18.00
C GLY A 764 -16.68 -15.63 -18.17
N GLN A 765 -18.01 -15.64 -18.03
CA GLN A 765 -18.80 -14.40 -17.99
C GLN A 765 -18.15 -13.51 -16.92
N GLU A 766 -17.55 -12.41 -17.35
CA GLU A 766 -16.99 -11.46 -16.40
C GLU A 766 -18.19 -10.74 -15.81
N SER A 767 -18.50 -11.06 -14.55
CA SER A 767 -19.40 -10.26 -13.75
C SER A 767 -18.59 -9.12 -13.18
N GLY A 768 -18.56 -8.00 -13.92
CA GLY A 768 -18.22 -6.69 -13.38
C GLY A 768 -19.42 -6.17 -12.61
N THR A 769 -19.87 -6.92 -11.61
CA THR A 769 -20.79 -6.38 -10.65
C THR A 769 -19.98 -5.45 -9.76
N THR A 770 -20.19 -4.15 -9.91
CA THR A 770 -20.23 -3.23 -8.76
C THR A 770 -21.39 -3.64 -7.81
N HIS A 771 -21.43 -4.91 -7.43
CA HIS A 771 -21.95 -5.37 -6.16
C HIS A 771 -20.73 -5.34 -5.25
N ILE A 772 -20.42 -4.23 -4.58
CA ILE A 772 -21.17 -3.80 -3.39
C ILE A 772 -22.06 -4.93 -2.83
N LEU A 773 -21.44 -6.07 -2.50
CA LEU A 773 -21.99 -7.01 -1.54
C LEU A 773 -21.55 -6.54 -0.16
N LEU A 774 -22.37 -5.64 0.41
CA LEU A 774 -22.57 -5.57 1.85
C LEU A 774 -23.36 -6.82 2.22
N GLN A 775 -22.68 -7.90 2.61
CA GLN A 775 -23.30 -8.92 3.43
C GLN A 775 -22.94 -8.62 4.89
N PHE A 776 -23.90 -8.09 5.64
CA PHE A 776 -23.98 -8.31 7.08
C PHE A 776 -24.99 -9.44 7.30
N PRO A 777 -24.80 -10.29 8.33
CA PRO A 777 -25.73 -11.36 8.65
C PRO A 777 -27.10 -10.78 8.95
N VAL A 778 -28.11 -11.23 8.21
CA VAL A 778 -29.50 -11.10 8.62
C VAL A 778 -29.67 -12.11 9.76
N PRO A 779 -29.98 -11.69 11.01
CA PRO A 779 -30.43 -12.66 12.01
C PRO A 779 -31.73 -13.29 11.49
N PRO A 780 -31.98 -14.58 11.76
CA PRO A 780 -33.21 -15.23 11.33
C PRO A 780 -34.42 -14.43 11.83
N PRO A 781 -35.52 -14.37 11.06
CA PRO A 781 -36.74 -13.72 11.54
C PRO A 781 -37.15 -14.38 12.86
N HIS A 782 -37.17 -13.60 13.93
CA HIS A 782 -37.93 -13.95 15.11
C HIS A 782 -39.40 -13.97 14.68
N GLU A 783 -39.98 -15.17 14.59
CA GLU A 783 -41.41 -15.36 14.71
C GLU A 783 -41.84 -14.76 16.06
N PHE A 784 -42.44 -13.58 16.02
CA PHE A 784 -43.34 -13.16 17.10
C PHE A 784 -44.72 -13.70 16.75
N PRO A 785 -45.36 -14.45 17.66
CA PRO A 785 -46.69 -15.01 17.42
C PRO A 785 -47.74 -13.89 17.38
N ASP A 786 -48.76 -14.14 16.57
CA ASP A 786 -50.01 -13.40 16.55
C ASP A 786 -50.55 -13.16 17.97
N SER A 787 -50.94 -11.92 18.25
CA SER A 787 -52.03 -11.64 19.19
C SER A 787 -52.55 -10.21 18.99
N ASP A 788 -53.69 -10.14 18.30
CA ASP A 788 -54.90 -9.39 18.60
C ASP A 788 -54.88 -7.88 18.91
N ILE A 789 -55.79 -7.22 18.17
CA ILE A 789 -56.42 -5.87 18.27
C ILE A 789 -55.80 -4.78 17.39
#